data_AF-A0AAJ0HQU5-F1
#
_entry.id   AF-A0AAJ0HQU5-F1
#
_cell.length_a   1.000
_cell.length_b   1.000
_cell.length_c   1.000
_cell.angle_alpha   90.00
_cell.angle_beta   90.00
_cell.angle_gamma   90.00
#
_symmetry.space_group_name_H-M   'P 1'
#
loop_
_entity.id
_entity.type
_entity.pdbx_description
1 polymer ?
#
loop_
_entity_poly.entity_id
_entity_poly.type
_entity_poly.pdbx_seq_one_letter_code
_entity_poly.pdbx_strand_id
1 'polypeptide(L)'
;MGKSVAAWARLAMGARVNEVLSRLALANKRIGRTTHLSLLLSKALVARSKTAAALARIPAGSRRNSNNTRKTRFTLPVFYQAQPLLSFIDRTLAPWTSAFLPPPLTYAMASYSTNTSASSSDISTPRSISPSSSVVSGRFSQSSISSSNKRMSISSTRRISAANPMSSVDIATIEEAMRMANLDTLRGYAQNHFGEVRQYATTEYISQNQALGYQVLNEPLWNKGLSFTPEQRASKNLTGLIPHVMEGADKQCERALKMIRSRQTNIDRYLYLSTLKGQNVDLFYRLLIDHAKELMPLVYTPTIGDVCLQYSTLYTRPEALYISIKQRKSMRTILKNWPYPNPEICVVTDGSRILGLGDLGVNGVGIPIGKLSLYTAAAGIHPERTLPIVLDCGTANETNLKDPLYLGLRSKRIPVPEQQEFMDEFMEAAAEVFPNMVVQFEDFESEKAFNYLDRYRNKYKCFNDDIQGTGAVVLAGYIGAVNLSGVPLEEQRLVFMGAGSAGVGVAKQLVEYYTKRGLSEQAAKDKFWLVDTKGLVTKDRGDKLAEHKKYFARVDNNGHQFRTLEEVIEYVKPTALVGLTATFGVFTESVIRALKASVDAGGLGRRPILFPLSNPLTKAECTFEQAINWTEGTVLFASGSPFANYTVKAGDHAVTYYPNQGNNVYVFPGIGLGAILAKASRVTDNMIYTSAAALAGALNADEIHKGLIYPRIERVRDANIIVAREVMKAARRDGVSMLPEAQWIEWEEWGDPALTKYIKEHVYDPVF
;
A
#
# COMPACT_ATOMS: atom_id res chain seq x y z
N MET A 1 50.86 -9.38 24.52
CA MET A 1 49.77 -9.88 25.41
C MET A 1 48.71 -10.54 24.55
N GLY A 2 48.34 -11.81 24.78
CA GLY A 2 47.47 -12.52 23.81
C GLY A 2 46.82 -13.84 24.25
N LYS A 3 46.72 -14.11 25.57
CA LYS A 3 46.11 -15.35 26.10
C LYS A 3 45.05 -15.15 27.19
N SER A 4 44.61 -13.91 27.46
CA SER A 4 43.70 -13.61 28.59
C SER A 4 42.19 -13.56 28.22
N VAL A 5 41.85 -13.20 26.97
CA VAL A 5 40.44 -12.89 26.60
C VAL A 5 39.59 -14.15 26.35
N ALA A 6 40.19 -15.22 25.83
CA ALA A 6 39.47 -16.46 25.49
C ALA A 6 39.02 -17.28 26.72
N ALA A 7 39.64 -17.10 27.89
CA ALA A 7 39.29 -17.79 29.12
C ALA A 7 38.02 -17.20 29.77
N TRP A 8 37.92 -15.86 29.79
CA TRP A 8 36.76 -15.15 30.36
C TRP A 8 35.46 -15.38 29.58
N ALA A 9 35.52 -15.43 28.25
CA ALA A 9 34.35 -15.70 27.41
C ALA A 9 33.72 -17.10 27.66
N ARG A 10 34.52 -18.11 28.01
CA ARG A 10 34.03 -19.46 28.31
C ARG A 10 33.37 -19.57 29.68
N LEU A 11 33.91 -18.88 30.69
CA LEU A 11 33.32 -18.83 32.04
C LEU A 11 31.98 -18.08 32.05
N ALA A 12 31.87 -16.95 31.35
CA ALA A 12 30.64 -16.16 31.29
C ALA A 12 29.47 -16.89 30.59
N MET A 13 29.75 -17.69 29.55
CA MET A 13 28.72 -18.49 28.88
C MET A 13 28.27 -19.69 29.72
N GLY A 14 29.19 -20.37 30.42
CA GLY A 14 28.85 -21.50 31.30
C GLY A 14 27.91 -21.11 32.45
N ALA A 15 28.14 -19.93 33.06
CA ALA A 15 27.29 -19.42 34.14
C ALA A 15 25.84 -19.16 33.70
N ARG A 16 25.63 -18.50 32.54
CA ARG A 16 24.29 -18.17 32.03
C ARG A 16 23.48 -19.42 31.63
N VAL A 17 24.13 -20.46 31.08
CA VAL A 17 23.44 -21.72 30.73
C VAL A 17 22.93 -22.43 31.99
N ASN A 18 23.75 -22.51 33.05
CA ASN A 18 23.32 -23.13 34.31
C ASN A 18 22.21 -22.34 35.02
N GLU A 19 22.18 -21.02 34.92
CA GLU A 19 21.10 -20.21 35.49
C GLU A 19 19.76 -20.45 34.76
N VAL A 20 19.78 -20.53 33.42
CA VAL A 20 18.59 -20.84 32.61
C VAL A 20 18.07 -22.25 32.90
N LEU A 21 18.96 -23.25 32.99
CA LEU A 21 18.58 -24.62 33.35
C LEU A 21 18.01 -24.72 34.77
N SER A 22 18.55 -23.95 35.72
CA SER A 22 18.05 -23.89 37.10
C SER A 22 16.64 -23.26 37.17
N ARG A 23 16.38 -22.19 36.40
CA ARG A 23 15.07 -21.56 36.31
C ARG A 23 14.03 -22.48 35.63
N LEU A 24 14.43 -23.24 34.60
CA LEU A 24 13.56 -24.25 33.96
C LEU A 24 13.25 -25.44 34.89
N ALA A 25 14.22 -25.89 35.70
CA ALA A 25 14.00 -26.92 36.71
C ALA A 25 13.04 -26.45 37.83
N LEU A 26 13.11 -25.17 38.21
CA LEU A 26 12.16 -24.58 39.17
C LEU A 26 10.74 -24.46 38.59
N ALA A 27 10.62 -24.09 37.31
CA ALA A 27 9.34 -23.99 36.61
C ALA A 27 8.63 -25.36 36.51
N ASN A 28 9.35 -26.42 36.14
CA ASN A 28 8.79 -27.78 36.08
C ASN A 28 8.35 -28.33 37.45
N LYS A 29 8.91 -27.82 38.56
CA LYS A 29 8.47 -28.22 39.92
C LYS A 29 7.14 -27.61 40.35
N ARG A 30 6.61 -26.61 39.63
CA ARG A 30 5.31 -25.96 39.91
C ARG A 30 4.15 -26.51 39.08
N ILE A 31 4.41 -27.33 38.06
CA ILE A 31 3.38 -27.87 37.15
C ILE A 31 3.44 -29.40 37.22
N GLY A 32 2.67 -29.98 38.13
CA GLY A 32 2.66 -31.42 38.38
C GLY A 32 2.07 -32.23 37.22
N ARG A 33 2.89 -32.56 36.21
CA ARG A 33 2.57 -33.55 35.17
C ARG A 33 3.76 -34.46 34.88
N THR A 34 3.48 -35.76 34.87
CA THR A 34 4.45 -36.85 34.78
C THR A 34 4.87 -37.15 33.34
N THR A 35 6.19 -37.19 33.13
CA THR A 35 6.92 -38.09 32.20
C THR A 35 6.35 -38.39 30.80
N HIS A 36 6.92 -37.72 29.78
CA HIS A 36 7.25 -38.40 28.51
C HIS A 36 8.48 -37.83 27.75
N LEU A 37 9.11 -36.76 28.24
CA LEU A 37 10.14 -36.00 27.50
C LEU A 37 11.59 -36.50 27.67
N SER A 38 11.88 -37.32 28.68
CA SER A 38 13.25 -37.75 29.01
C SER A 38 13.84 -38.78 28.04
N LEU A 39 13.00 -39.55 27.32
CA LEU A 39 13.45 -40.65 26.47
C LEU A 39 13.89 -40.20 25.05
N LEU A 40 13.44 -39.02 24.61
CA LEU A 40 13.74 -38.49 23.27
C LEU A 40 15.09 -37.76 23.22
N LEU A 41 15.44 -37.02 24.27
CA LEU A 41 16.72 -36.29 24.36
C LEU A 41 17.95 -37.21 24.43
N SER A 42 17.81 -38.42 24.99
CA SER A 42 18.92 -39.39 25.07
C SER A 42 19.29 -40.02 23.73
N LYS A 43 18.37 -40.08 22.75
CA LYS A 43 18.65 -40.67 21.42
C LYS A 43 19.28 -39.68 20.44
N ALA A 44 18.98 -38.38 20.57
CA ALA A 44 19.51 -37.34 19.68
C ALA A 44 21.02 -37.09 19.85
N LEU A 45 21.59 -37.29 21.05
CA LEU A 45 23.02 -37.03 21.31
C LEU A 45 23.98 -38.17 20.90
N VAL A 46 23.49 -39.37 20.60
CA VAL A 46 24.33 -40.52 20.23
C VAL A 46 24.55 -40.63 18.71
N ALA A 47 23.72 -39.97 17.90
CA ALA A 47 23.75 -40.06 16.44
C ALA A 47 24.72 -39.08 15.74
N ARG A 48 25.51 -38.28 16.47
CA ARG A 48 26.41 -37.26 15.90
C ARG A 48 27.93 -37.49 16.11
N SER A 49 28.34 -38.73 16.43
CA SER A 49 29.75 -39.06 16.73
C SER A 49 30.33 -40.27 15.97
N LYS A 50 29.71 -40.75 14.89
CA LYS A 50 30.24 -41.86 14.06
C LYS A 50 30.04 -41.67 12.54
N THR A 51 30.84 -40.81 11.93
CA THR A 51 31.01 -40.74 10.46
C THR A 51 32.43 -40.28 10.07
N ALA A 52 33.46 -40.99 10.55
CA ALA A 52 34.84 -40.82 10.11
C ALA A 52 35.73 -42.03 10.49
N ALA A 53 35.54 -43.19 9.85
CA ALA A 53 36.54 -44.29 9.87
C ALA A 53 36.30 -45.36 8.78
N ALA A 54 37.40 -45.92 8.28
CA ALA A 54 37.54 -47.23 7.62
C ALA A 54 36.91 -47.45 6.22
N LEU A 55 37.69 -47.12 5.20
CA LEU A 55 37.79 -47.88 3.96
C LEU A 55 38.45 -49.27 4.20
N ALA A 56 38.30 -50.16 3.20
CA ALA A 56 39.01 -51.43 2.98
C ALA A 56 38.61 -52.68 3.79
N ARG A 57 37.96 -53.65 3.10
CA ARG A 57 38.53 -54.96 2.74
C ARG A 57 37.60 -55.75 1.78
N ILE A 58 38.20 -56.44 0.80
CA ILE A 58 37.60 -57.43 -0.12
C ILE A 58 38.19 -58.80 0.27
N PRO A 59 37.39 -59.88 0.35
CA PRO A 59 37.40 -60.97 -0.66
C PRO A 59 35.96 -61.40 -1.04
N ALA A 60 35.58 -61.60 -2.31
CA ALA A 60 36.01 -62.62 -3.30
C ALA A 60 35.42 -64.03 -3.08
N GLY A 61 34.77 -64.62 -4.10
CA GLY A 61 34.50 -66.06 -4.13
C GLY A 61 33.39 -66.62 -5.05
N SER A 62 33.78 -67.15 -6.22
CA SER A 62 33.09 -68.22 -7.00
C SER A 62 31.77 -67.85 -7.75
N ARG A 63 31.71 -67.93 -9.09
CA ARG A 63 31.47 -69.10 -9.99
C ARG A 63 29.99 -69.58 -9.95
N ARG A 64 29.33 -69.97 -11.05
CA ARG A 64 29.79 -70.34 -12.41
C ARG A 64 28.61 -70.35 -13.41
N ASN A 65 28.90 -70.16 -14.70
CA ASN A 65 28.21 -70.75 -15.88
C ASN A 65 26.72 -70.44 -16.16
N SER A 66 26.20 -70.53 -17.39
CA SER A 66 26.76 -70.36 -18.75
C SER A 66 25.65 -70.59 -19.79
N ASN A 67 25.53 -69.73 -20.82
CA ASN A 67 24.95 -70.00 -22.16
C ASN A 67 23.47 -70.47 -22.22
N ASN A 68 22.65 -70.19 -23.25
CA ASN A 68 22.98 -69.90 -24.64
C ASN A 68 21.91 -69.01 -25.32
N THR A 69 22.36 -67.91 -25.91
CA THR A 69 21.96 -67.37 -27.24
C THR A 69 20.57 -67.63 -27.85
N ARG A 70 19.86 -66.54 -28.18
CA ARG A 70 19.55 -66.22 -29.59
C ARG A 70 19.56 -64.70 -29.83
N LYS A 71 19.97 -64.30 -31.03
CA LYS A 71 20.28 -62.91 -31.41
C LYS A 71 19.10 -62.28 -32.15
N THR A 72 18.76 -61.03 -31.81
CA THR A 72 18.66 -59.91 -32.76
C THR A 72 18.96 -58.62 -32.00
N ARG A 73 19.80 -57.76 -32.58
CA ARG A 73 20.34 -56.52 -31.99
C ARG A 73 20.11 -55.36 -32.97
N PHE A 74 20.54 -54.17 -32.54
CA PHE A 74 20.78 -52.92 -33.30
C PHE A 74 19.63 -51.88 -33.23
N THR A 75 19.86 -50.63 -32.78
CA THR A 75 21.02 -50.06 -32.03
C THR A 75 20.64 -48.74 -31.35
N LEU A 76 21.25 -48.45 -30.19
CA LEU A 76 21.40 -47.12 -29.59
C LEU A 76 22.84 -47.02 -29.02
N PRO A 77 23.55 -45.88 -29.16
CA PRO A 77 24.90 -45.70 -28.61
C PRO A 77 24.85 -45.09 -27.17
N VAL A 78 25.57 -45.52 -26.12
CA VAL A 78 27.03 -45.79 -25.95
C VAL A 78 27.84 -44.48 -26.07
N PHE A 79 28.66 -43.98 -25.12
CA PHE A 79 29.15 -44.44 -23.80
C PHE A 79 29.78 -43.26 -22.98
N TYR A 80 29.79 -43.35 -21.63
CA TYR A 80 30.83 -42.91 -20.63
C TYR A 80 31.42 -41.45 -20.71
N GLN A 81 32.10 -40.85 -19.72
CA GLN A 81 32.99 -41.32 -18.63
C GLN A 81 33.06 -40.28 -17.46
N ALA A 82 33.84 -40.51 -16.40
CA ALA A 82 33.82 -39.70 -15.16
C ALA A 82 35.19 -39.17 -14.67
N GLN A 83 35.16 -37.98 -14.01
CA GLN A 83 36.08 -37.46 -12.96
C GLN A 83 37.55 -37.16 -13.37
N PRO A 84 38.27 -36.19 -12.73
CA PRO A 84 38.52 -36.15 -11.27
C PRO A 84 38.56 -34.77 -10.55
N LEU A 85 38.79 -34.86 -9.23
CA LEU A 85 38.90 -33.80 -8.20
C LEU A 85 40.35 -33.31 -7.96
N LEU A 86 40.47 -32.08 -7.43
CA LEU A 86 41.57 -31.39 -6.68
C LEU A 86 41.76 -29.97 -7.25
N SER A 87 41.87 -28.87 -6.47
CA SER A 87 42.65 -28.70 -5.24
C SER A 87 42.30 -27.45 -4.41
N PHE A 88 42.48 -27.56 -3.09
CA PHE A 88 42.93 -26.56 -2.10
C PHE A 88 42.14 -25.27 -1.72
N ILE A 89 42.05 -25.12 -0.39
CA ILE A 89 41.75 -23.91 0.40
C ILE A 89 43.08 -23.21 0.76
N ASP A 90 43.11 -21.87 0.87
CA ASP A 90 43.55 -21.08 2.07
C ASP A 90 44.03 -19.63 1.75
N ARG A 91 43.91 -18.73 2.74
CA ARG A 91 44.62 -17.43 2.98
C ARG A 91 44.19 -16.08 2.37
N THR A 92 43.35 -15.39 3.14
CA THR A 92 43.63 -14.11 3.86
C THR A 92 44.76 -13.14 3.45
N LEU A 93 44.38 -11.84 3.38
CA LEU A 93 45.04 -10.62 3.93
C LEU A 93 46.37 -10.05 3.33
N ALA A 94 46.22 -9.01 2.50
CA ALA A 94 46.94 -7.70 2.49
C ALA A 94 48.50 -7.63 2.38
N PRO A 95 49.15 -6.44 2.28
CA PRO A 95 48.72 -5.09 1.84
C PRO A 95 49.51 -4.59 0.58
N TRP A 96 49.49 -3.28 0.27
CA TRP A 96 50.62 -2.36 -0.04
C TRP A 96 50.13 -1.08 -0.76
N THR A 97 50.94 -0.01 -0.76
CA THR A 97 50.49 1.40 -0.83
C THR A 97 51.09 2.24 -1.98
N SER A 98 50.31 3.17 -2.55
CA SER A 98 50.74 4.45 -3.18
C SER A 98 51.63 4.37 -4.46
N ALA A 99 51.74 5.34 -5.38
CA ALA A 99 51.33 6.76 -5.41
C ALA A 99 51.35 7.38 -6.84
N PHE A 100 50.84 8.62 -6.97
CA PHE A 100 51.17 9.72 -7.93
C PHE A 100 51.00 9.63 -9.49
N LEU A 101 50.01 10.43 -9.95
CA LEU A 101 49.98 11.44 -11.05
C LEU A 101 49.84 11.08 -12.57
N PRO A 102 49.11 11.91 -13.35
CA PRO A 102 48.87 11.80 -14.80
C PRO A 102 49.80 12.71 -15.64
N PRO A 103 49.75 12.67 -17.00
CA PRO A 103 49.12 13.76 -17.80
C PRO A 103 48.62 13.26 -19.21
N PRO A 104 48.50 14.06 -20.31
CA PRO A 104 47.95 15.44 -20.54
C PRO A 104 46.95 15.62 -21.75
N LEU A 105 46.20 16.75 -21.76
CA LEU A 105 45.89 17.69 -22.89
C LEU A 105 45.19 17.21 -24.22
N THR A 106 44.48 18.01 -25.05
CA THR A 106 43.59 19.22 -24.98
C THR A 106 42.99 19.49 -26.38
N TYR A 107 41.84 20.18 -26.47
CA TYR A 107 41.51 21.30 -27.40
C TYR A 107 40.11 21.84 -26.98
N ALA A 108 40.01 22.94 -26.20
CA ALA A 108 39.92 24.35 -26.63
C ALA A 108 38.67 24.63 -27.53
N MET A 109 37.61 25.31 -27.06
CA MET A 109 37.44 26.70 -26.54
C MET A 109 37.03 27.71 -27.61
N ALA A 110 35.86 28.33 -27.43
CA ALA A 110 35.55 29.69 -27.89
C ALA A 110 34.54 30.33 -26.90
N SER A 111 34.80 31.56 -26.51
CA SER A 111 34.23 32.26 -25.36
C SER A 111 33.46 33.51 -25.76
N TYR A 112 32.56 34.01 -24.89
CA TYR A 112 32.48 35.47 -24.65
C TYR A 112 32.11 35.78 -23.20
N SER A 113 32.88 36.69 -22.60
CA SER A 113 32.73 37.27 -21.25
C SER A 113 32.15 38.70 -21.38
N THR A 114 31.29 39.19 -20.50
CA THR A 114 31.56 39.90 -19.21
C THR A 114 30.19 40.48 -18.70
N ASN A 115 29.97 41.05 -17.49
CA ASN A 115 30.87 41.40 -16.40
C ASN A 115 30.18 41.39 -15.00
N THR A 116 30.97 41.73 -13.96
CA THR A 116 30.66 42.17 -12.58
C THR A 116 29.58 43.27 -12.47
N SER A 117 28.84 43.44 -11.35
CA SER A 117 29.35 43.72 -9.98
C SER A 117 28.38 43.37 -8.82
N ALA A 118 28.79 43.60 -7.57
CA ALA A 118 28.18 43.08 -6.33
C ALA A 118 27.54 44.15 -5.42
N SER A 119 26.62 43.76 -4.53
CA SER A 119 26.69 44.05 -3.06
C SER A 119 25.45 43.60 -2.24
N SER A 120 25.73 43.19 -0.99
CA SER A 120 24.93 43.25 0.26
C SER A 120 23.42 42.89 0.33
N SER A 121 23.15 41.86 1.14
CA SER A 121 22.10 41.73 2.18
C SER A 121 21.03 42.83 2.35
N ASP A 122 19.76 42.41 2.50
CA ASP A 122 19.10 42.43 3.82
C ASP A 122 17.81 41.59 3.91
N ILE A 123 17.42 41.24 5.15
CA ILE A 123 16.28 40.38 5.51
C ILE A 123 15.04 41.23 5.83
N SER A 124 13.83 40.82 5.42
CA SER A 124 12.58 41.12 6.15
C SER A 124 11.38 40.26 5.73
N THR A 125 10.64 39.77 6.74
CA THR A 125 9.35 39.05 6.61
C THR A 125 8.14 40.00 6.60
N PRO A 126 7.02 39.70 5.90
CA PRO A 126 5.77 40.45 6.07
C PRO A 126 4.89 39.86 7.18
N ARG A 127 4.36 40.73 8.06
CA ARG A 127 3.21 40.42 8.94
C ARG A 127 1.90 40.92 8.32
N SER A 128 0.83 40.22 8.69
CA SER A 128 -0.60 40.52 8.49
C SER A 128 -1.06 41.92 8.92
N ILE A 129 -2.12 42.44 8.29
CA ILE A 129 -3.11 43.40 8.85
C ILE A 129 -4.45 43.23 8.09
N SER A 130 -5.57 43.22 8.84
CA SER A 130 -6.96 43.27 8.32
C SER A 130 -7.40 44.74 8.06
N PRO A 131 -8.55 44.99 7.42
CA PRO A 131 -9.64 45.56 8.23
C PRO A 131 -11.08 45.19 7.80
N SER A 132 -12.02 45.72 8.58
CA SER A 132 -13.45 45.43 8.63
C SER A 132 -14.37 46.34 7.78
N SER A 133 -15.63 45.93 7.70
CA SER A 133 -16.82 46.55 7.07
C SER A 133 -17.18 47.99 7.46
N SER A 134 -17.83 48.75 6.57
CA SER A 134 -19.28 49.08 6.67
C SER A 134 -19.82 50.07 5.60
N VAL A 135 -20.95 49.71 4.93
CA VAL A 135 -22.17 50.50 4.58
C VAL A 135 -22.01 51.93 3.95
N VAL A 136 -22.64 52.28 2.81
CA VAL A 136 -24.00 52.89 2.68
C VAL A 136 -24.55 52.80 1.23
N SER A 137 -25.87 52.84 1.10
CA SER A 137 -26.75 52.67 -0.07
C SER A 137 -26.86 53.81 -1.10
N GLY A 138 -27.30 53.48 -2.33
CA GLY A 138 -27.93 54.44 -3.26
C GLY A 138 -28.59 53.78 -4.49
N ARG A 139 -29.93 53.86 -4.61
CA ARG A 139 -30.70 53.60 -5.86
C ARG A 139 -30.74 54.91 -6.69
N PHE A 140 -31.18 55.04 -7.97
CA PHE A 140 -32.25 54.37 -8.71
C PHE A 140 -32.21 54.75 -10.24
N SER A 141 -32.62 53.82 -11.13
CA SER A 141 -33.43 53.97 -12.37
C SER A 141 -33.07 54.88 -13.60
N GLN A 142 -33.24 54.26 -14.80
CA GLN A 142 -33.90 54.78 -16.04
C GLN A 142 -33.18 55.88 -16.88
N SER A 143 -33.36 56.04 -18.21
CA SER A 143 -34.12 55.34 -19.29
C SER A 143 -33.63 55.84 -20.68
N SER A 144 -33.28 54.99 -21.67
CA SER A 144 -34.11 54.52 -22.83
C SER A 144 -34.08 55.35 -24.14
N ILE A 145 -34.20 54.68 -25.31
CA ILE A 145 -34.66 55.20 -26.64
C ILE A 145 -33.62 56.09 -27.40
N SER A 146 -33.40 56.08 -28.74
CA SER A 146 -34.08 55.49 -29.91
C SER A 146 -33.13 55.11 -31.07
N SER A 147 -33.60 54.12 -31.87
CA SER A 147 -33.49 53.94 -33.33
C SER A 147 -33.33 55.21 -34.22
N SER A 148 -32.83 55.21 -35.47
CA SER A 148 -33.13 54.26 -36.57
C SER A 148 -32.30 54.43 -37.88
N ASN A 149 -32.01 53.31 -38.56
CA ASN A 149 -32.08 53.00 -40.01
C ASN A 149 -31.37 53.79 -41.18
N LYS A 150 -30.86 52.95 -42.12
CA LYS A 150 -30.72 53.07 -43.60
C LYS A 150 -29.53 53.84 -44.24
N ARG A 151 -28.59 53.09 -44.83
CA ARG A 151 -28.50 52.80 -46.30
C ARG A 151 -27.37 51.81 -46.66
N MET A 152 -27.49 51.11 -47.80
CA MET A 152 -26.46 50.24 -48.41
C MET A 152 -26.05 50.75 -49.79
N SER A 153 -24.76 50.64 -50.14
CA SER A 153 -24.17 50.56 -51.49
C SER A 153 -22.62 50.55 -51.35
N ILE A 154 -21.94 49.40 -51.40
CA ILE A 154 -21.30 48.74 -52.57
C ILE A 154 -20.02 49.44 -53.11
N SER A 155 -18.89 48.71 -53.03
CA SER A 155 -17.56 48.95 -53.64
C SER A 155 -16.79 50.21 -53.21
N SER A 156 -15.45 50.27 -53.12
CA SER A 156 -14.36 49.27 -53.19
C SER A 156 -13.24 49.74 -52.24
N THR A 157 -12.41 48.88 -51.64
CA THR A 157 -11.04 48.56 -52.13
C THR A 157 -10.33 47.72 -51.05
N ARG A 158 -9.44 46.80 -51.44
CA ARG A 158 -8.68 45.97 -50.49
C ARG A 158 -7.78 46.79 -49.55
N ARG A 159 -7.87 46.54 -48.24
CA ARG A 159 -6.69 46.47 -47.35
C ARG A 159 -6.71 45.14 -46.63
N ILE A 160 -5.64 44.38 -46.81
CA ILE A 160 -5.41 43.12 -46.10
C ILE A 160 -4.80 43.50 -44.75
N SER A 161 -5.60 43.47 -43.69
CA SER A 161 -5.11 43.46 -42.31
C SER A 161 -5.35 42.07 -41.73
N ALA A 162 -4.30 41.49 -41.14
CA ALA A 162 -4.25 40.08 -40.74
C ALA A 162 -5.48 39.65 -39.91
N ALA A 163 -6.18 38.63 -40.40
CA ALA A 163 -7.13 37.89 -39.57
C ALA A 163 -6.33 37.11 -38.52
N ASN A 164 -6.47 37.51 -37.26
CA ASN A 164 -5.85 36.86 -36.12
C ASN A 164 -6.73 35.65 -35.72
N PRO A 165 -6.32 34.39 -35.95
CA PRO A 165 -7.23 33.23 -35.89
C PRO A 165 -7.55 32.76 -34.46
N MET A 166 -7.34 33.60 -33.45
CA MET A 166 -7.65 33.33 -32.04
C MET A 166 -8.49 34.45 -31.41
N SER A 167 -9.52 34.92 -32.13
CA SER A 167 -10.59 35.70 -31.51
C SER A 167 -11.44 34.79 -30.61
N SER A 168 -11.22 34.91 -29.29
CA SER A 168 -12.11 34.43 -28.22
C SER A 168 -12.88 33.14 -28.51
N VAL A 169 -12.28 31.99 -28.19
CA VAL A 169 -13.05 30.76 -27.97
C VAL A 169 -14.01 31.05 -26.82
N ASP A 170 -15.30 31.22 -27.13
CA ASP A 170 -16.33 31.39 -26.12
C ASP A 170 -16.60 30.03 -25.46
N ILE A 171 -15.91 29.81 -24.35
CA ILE A 171 -15.99 28.59 -23.55
C ILE A 171 -17.43 28.34 -23.11
N ALA A 172 -18.23 29.36 -22.82
CA ALA A 172 -19.63 29.19 -22.40
C ALA A 172 -20.51 28.67 -23.55
N THR A 173 -20.26 29.12 -24.80
CA THR A 173 -20.98 28.55 -25.96
C THR A 173 -20.59 27.08 -26.20
N ILE A 174 -19.33 26.71 -25.96
CA ILE A 174 -18.86 25.32 -26.08
C ILE A 174 -19.42 24.45 -24.95
N GLU A 175 -19.40 24.91 -23.70
CA GLU A 175 -19.97 24.21 -22.55
C GLU A 175 -21.47 23.96 -22.74
N GLU A 176 -22.24 24.95 -23.22
CA GLU A 176 -23.67 24.77 -23.47
C GLU A 176 -23.94 23.89 -24.69
N ALA A 177 -23.10 23.94 -25.74
CA ALA A 177 -23.18 22.99 -26.86
C ALA A 177 -22.86 21.55 -26.41
N MET A 178 -21.86 21.34 -25.55
CA MET A 178 -21.57 20.05 -24.94
C MET A 178 -22.71 19.59 -24.02
N ARG A 179 -23.34 20.50 -23.28
CA ARG A 179 -24.50 20.21 -22.43
C ARG A 179 -25.69 19.73 -23.24
N MET A 180 -25.97 20.38 -24.37
CA MET A 180 -27.02 19.99 -25.31
C MET A 180 -26.69 18.72 -26.09
N ALA A 181 -25.40 18.37 -26.23
CA ALA A 181 -24.93 17.13 -26.83
C ALA A 181 -24.93 15.91 -25.89
N ASN A 182 -25.42 16.03 -24.64
CA ASN A 182 -25.50 14.90 -23.70
C ASN A 182 -26.45 13.79 -24.19
N LEU A 183 -25.87 12.78 -24.84
CA LEU A 183 -26.57 11.63 -25.43
C LEU A 183 -27.38 10.82 -24.40
N ASP A 184 -26.99 10.82 -23.13
CA ASP A 184 -27.70 10.12 -22.04
C ASP A 184 -29.12 10.64 -21.84
N THR A 185 -29.32 11.95 -22.00
CA THR A 185 -30.63 12.59 -21.97
C THR A 185 -31.43 12.24 -23.22
N LEU A 186 -30.78 12.26 -24.39
CA LEU A 186 -31.40 11.98 -25.70
C LEU A 186 -31.82 10.51 -25.87
N ARG A 187 -31.19 9.56 -25.18
CA ARG A 187 -31.48 8.12 -25.25
C ARG A 187 -32.29 7.56 -24.08
N GLY A 188 -32.75 8.41 -23.16
CA GLY A 188 -33.49 7.96 -21.98
C GLY A 188 -32.64 7.25 -20.91
N TYR A 189 -31.31 7.22 -21.06
CA TYR A 189 -30.38 6.76 -20.02
C TYR A 189 -30.48 7.62 -18.75
N ALA A 190 -30.95 8.87 -18.90
CA ALA A 190 -31.29 9.78 -17.82
C ALA A 190 -32.57 9.42 -17.01
N GLN A 191 -33.37 8.42 -17.40
CA GLN A 191 -34.64 8.09 -16.73
C GLN A 191 -34.48 7.62 -15.27
N ASN A 192 -35.61 7.63 -14.53
CA ASN A 192 -35.75 7.20 -13.13
C ASN A 192 -36.23 5.74 -12.99
N HIS A 193 -36.37 5.00 -14.09
CA HIS A 193 -36.68 3.57 -14.07
C HIS A 193 -35.38 2.75 -14.15
N PHE A 194 -35.30 1.68 -13.36
CA PHE A 194 -34.15 0.77 -13.41
C PHE A 194 -34.15 -0.01 -14.72
N GLY A 195 -33.15 0.23 -15.56
CA GLY A 195 -32.96 -0.52 -16.81
C GLY A 195 -32.40 -1.91 -16.52
N GLU A 196 -33.09 -2.96 -16.98
CA GLU A 196 -32.57 -4.32 -16.89
C GLU A 196 -31.42 -4.52 -17.88
N VAL A 197 -30.21 -4.76 -17.37
CA VAL A 197 -29.05 -5.12 -18.20
C VAL A 197 -29.17 -6.58 -18.58
N ARG A 198 -29.25 -6.84 -19.89
CA ARG A 198 -29.33 -8.18 -20.50
C ARG A 198 -28.11 -8.44 -21.37
N GLN A 199 -27.53 -9.64 -21.28
CA GLN A 199 -26.59 -10.15 -22.28
C GLN A 199 -27.41 -10.67 -23.47
N TYR A 200 -27.31 -10.02 -24.63
CA TYR A 200 -28.00 -10.42 -25.86
C TYR A 200 -27.26 -11.51 -26.66
N ALA A 201 -25.97 -11.68 -26.38
CA ALA A 201 -25.10 -12.72 -26.91
C ALA A 201 -24.08 -13.10 -25.84
N THR A 202 -23.56 -14.33 -25.91
CA THR A 202 -22.43 -14.77 -25.08
C THR A 202 -21.14 -14.11 -25.57
N THR A 203 -20.32 -13.60 -24.65
CA THR A 203 -18.99 -13.08 -25.00
C THR A 203 -18.03 -14.24 -25.25
N GLU A 204 -17.80 -14.57 -26.52
CA GLU A 204 -16.81 -15.59 -26.90
C GLU A 204 -15.39 -15.00 -26.87
N TYR A 205 -14.56 -15.49 -25.95
CA TYR A 205 -13.13 -15.17 -25.90
C TYR A 205 -12.32 -16.24 -26.63
N ILE A 206 -11.43 -15.80 -27.54
CA ILE A 206 -10.45 -16.68 -28.18
C ILE A 206 -9.46 -17.14 -27.11
N SER A 207 -9.22 -18.45 -26.99
CA SER A 207 -8.24 -18.95 -26.02
C SER A 207 -6.81 -18.52 -26.41
N GLN A 208 -5.95 -18.24 -25.42
CA GLN A 208 -4.54 -17.85 -25.64
C GLN A 208 -3.80 -18.82 -26.57
N ASN A 209 -4.13 -20.11 -26.52
CA ASN A 209 -3.54 -21.15 -27.38
C ASN A 209 -3.94 -20.97 -28.85
N GLN A 210 -5.18 -20.56 -29.12
CA GLN A 210 -5.73 -20.32 -30.47
C GLN A 210 -5.45 -18.91 -31.00
N ALA A 211 -5.16 -17.93 -30.14
CA ALA A 211 -4.87 -16.56 -30.55
C ALA A 211 -3.61 -16.47 -31.43
N LEU A 212 -3.67 -15.69 -32.51
CA LEU A 212 -2.60 -15.50 -33.49
C LEU A 212 -2.48 -14.02 -33.92
N GLY A 213 -1.30 -13.62 -34.40
CA GLY A 213 -1.05 -12.29 -34.96
C GLY A 213 -1.37 -11.15 -33.99
N TYR A 214 -2.09 -10.14 -34.47
CA TYR A 214 -2.50 -8.98 -33.66
C TYR A 214 -3.36 -9.32 -32.44
N GLN A 215 -4.03 -10.48 -32.38
CA GLN A 215 -4.76 -10.88 -31.18
C GLN A 215 -3.81 -11.09 -29.98
N VAL A 216 -2.62 -11.62 -30.24
CA VAL A 216 -1.57 -11.83 -29.22
C VAL A 216 -0.90 -10.51 -28.82
N LEU A 217 -0.81 -9.56 -29.75
CA LEU A 217 -0.16 -8.25 -29.52
C LEU A 217 -1.10 -7.24 -28.83
N ASN A 218 -2.40 -7.35 -29.06
CA ASN A 218 -3.40 -6.45 -28.48
C ASN A 218 -3.89 -6.90 -27.09
N GLU A 219 -3.79 -8.19 -26.75
CA GLU A 219 -4.15 -8.69 -25.42
C GLU A 219 -2.99 -8.45 -24.43
N PRO A 220 -3.13 -7.53 -23.46
CA PRO A 220 -1.98 -7.07 -22.66
C PRO A 220 -1.35 -8.13 -21.75
N LEU A 221 -2.09 -9.20 -21.44
CA LEU A 221 -1.59 -10.36 -20.67
C LEU A 221 -0.78 -11.35 -21.52
N TRP A 222 -0.91 -11.32 -22.84
CA TRP A 222 -0.22 -12.23 -23.75
C TRP A 222 0.93 -11.56 -24.49
N ASN A 223 0.89 -10.23 -24.59
CA ASN A 223 1.88 -9.45 -25.31
C ASN A 223 3.20 -9.32 -24.53
N LYS A 224 4.24 -10.02 -25.01
CA LYS A 224 5.61 -9.99 -24.46
C LYS A 224 6.48 -8.88 -25.06
N GLY A 225 5.93 -8.01 -25.90
CA GLY A 225 6.68 -6.97 -26.61
C GLY A 225 7.76 -7.58 -27.52
N LEU A 226 9.02 -7.28 -27.24
CA LEU A 226 10.15 -7.80 -28.03
C LEU A 226 10.75 -9.11 -27.50
N SER A 227 10.24 -9.65 -26.38
CA SER A 227 10.72 -10.90 -25.77
C SER A 227 10.15 -12.18 -26.38
N PHE A 228 9.27 -12.11 -27.39
CA PHE A 228 8.85 -13.30 -28.12
C PHE A 228 10.05 -13.98 -28.81
N THR A 229 10.25 -15.26 -28.50
CA THR A 229 11.25 -16.15 -29.13
C THR A 229 10.99 -16.37 -30.63
N PRO A 230 11.97 -16.80 -31.43
CA PRO A 230 11.76 -17.10 -32.85
C PRO A 230 10.65 -18.12 -33.09
N GLU A 231 10.57 -19.15 -32.23
CA GLU A 231 9.57 -20.22 -32.28
C GLU A 231 8.17 -19.68 -31.97
N GLN A 232 8.04 -18.81 -30.97
CA GLN A 232 6.77 -18.10 -30.70
C GLN A 232 6.40 -17.18 -31.86
N ARG A 233 7.35 -16.42 -32.42
CA ARG A 233 7.08 -15.51 -33.55
C ARG A 233 6.58 -16.26 -34.79
N ALA A 234 7.15 -17.43 -35.09
CA ALA A 234 6.70 -18.30 -36.17
C ALA A 234 5.34 -18.94 -35.86
N SER A 235 5.22 -19.65 -34.73
CA SER A 235 4.00 -20.38 -34.35
C SER A 235 2.78 -19.50 -34.07
N LYS A 236 2.99 -18.23 -33.71
CA LYS A 236 1.93 -17.25 -33.45
C LYS A 236 1.71 -16.23 -34.57
N ASN A 237 2.32 -16.41 -35.75
CA ASN A 237 2.22 -15.47 -36.89
C ASN A 237 2.60 -14.01 -36.54
N LEU A 238 3.66 -13.83 -35.75
CA LEU A 238 4.17 -12.50 -35.34
C LEU A 238 5.36 -12.02 -36.17
N THR A 239 5.96 -12.89 -36.99
CA THR A 239 7.06 -12.54 -37.90
C THR A 239 6.63 -11.41 -38.84
N GLY A 240 7.35 -10.29 -38.80
CA GLY A 240 7.03 -9.08 -39.57
C GLY A 240 6.02 -8.13 -38.91
N LEU A 241 5.30 -8.55 -37.87
CA LEU A 241 4.41 -7.68 -37.08
C LEU A 241 5.16 -6.90 -35.99
N ILE A 242 6.28 -7.45 -35.51
CA ILE A 242 7.18 -6.81 -34.54
C ILE A 242 8.60 -6.70 -35.10
N PRO A 243 9.41 -5.69 -34.67
CA PRO A 243 10.81 -5.55 -35.06
C PRO A 243 11.62 -6.84 -34.92
N HIS A 244 12.55 -7.07 -35.85
CA HIS A 244 13.35 -8.31 -35.88
C HIS A 244 14.22 -8.51 -34.63
N VAL A 245 14.65 -7.42 -33.97
CA VAL A 245 15.40 -7.50 -32.71
C VAL A 245 14.61 -8.23 -31.62
N MET A 246 15.31 -9.05 -30.84
CA MET A 246 14.80 -9.70 -29.65
C MET A 246 15.43 -9.06 -28.42
N GLU A 247 14.65 -8.91 -27.35
CA GLU A 247 15.11 -8.29 -26.11
C GLU A 247 14.66 -9.07 -24.88
N GLY A 248 15.51 -9.11 -23.86
CA GLY A 248 15.11 -9.58 -22.52
C GLY A 248 14.33 -8.51 -21.74
N ALA A 249 13.76 -8.93 -20.62
CA ALA A 249 13.04 -8.10 -19.65
C ALA A 249 13.76 -6.77 -19.37
N ASP A 250 15.02 -6.85 -18.96
CA ASP A 250 15.84 -5.73 -18.51
C ASP A 250 15.92 -4.60 -19.53
N LYS A 251 16.01 -4.92 -20.83
CA LYS A 251 16.13 -3.92 -21.90
C LYS A 251 14.79 -3.25 -22.20
N GLN A 252 13.70 -4.00 -22.10
CA GLN A 252 12.35 -3.42 -22.17
C GLN A 252 12.07 -2.52 -20.95
N CYS A 253 12.50 -2.92 -19.74
CA CYS A 253 12.43 -2.09 -18.54
C CYS A 253 13.27 -0.81 -18.67
N GLU A 254 14.52 -0.90 -19.14
CA GLU A 254 15.38 0.27 -19.37
C GLU A 254 14.74 1.28 -20.35
N ARG A 255 14.15 0.79 -21.45
CA ARG A 255 13.40 1.62 -22.41
C ARG A 255 12.23 2.33 -21.73
N ALA A 256 11.38 1.59 -21.03
CA ALA A 256 10.20 2.13 -20.38
C ALA A 256 10.57 3.14 -19.29
N LEU A 257 11.59 2.85 -18.48
CA LEU A 257 12.09 3.72 -17.43
C LEU A 257 12.69 5.03 -18.00
N LYS A 258 13.39 4.97 -19.14
CA LYS A 258 13.85 6.17 -19.87
C LYS A 258 12.67 7.04 -20.30
N MET A 259 11.58 6.44 -20.79
CA MET A 259 10.36 7.17 -21.16
C MET A 259 9.66 7.79 -19.95
N ILE A 260 9.53 7.06 -18.83
CA ILE A 260 8.97 7.56 -17.56
C ILE A 260 9.77 8.77 -17.06
N ARG A 261 11.10 8.64 -16.96
CA ARG A 261 11.98 9.70 -16.46
C ARG A 261 12.05 10.93 -17.39
N SER A 262 11.72 10.78 -18.67
CA SER A 262 11.62 11.91 -19.62
C SER A 262 10.33 12.74 -19.49
N ARG A 263 9.32 12.24 -18.77
CA ARG A 263 8.09 13.00 -18.49
C ARG A 263 8.35 14.04 -17.40
N GLN A 264 7.61 15.15 -17.43
CA GLN A 264 7.79 16.26 -16.49
C GLN A 264 6.95 16.08 -15.23
N THR A 265 5.63 15.87 -15.37
CA THR A 265 4.70 15.75 -14.23
C THR A 265 4.54 14.29 -13.78
N ASN A 266 4.07 14.07 -12.56
CA ASN A 266 3.73 12.72 -12.10
C ASN A 266 2.49 12.15 -12.81
N ILE A 267 1.56 13.00 -13.26
CA ILE A 267 0.40 12.59 -14.05
C ILE A 267 0.86 12.03 -15.40
N ASP A 268 1.78 12.70 -16.11
CA ASP A 268 2.36 12.19 -17.36
C ASP A 268 3.05 10.82 -17.17
N ARG A 269 3.72 10.64 -16.03
CA ARG A 269 4.36 9.36 -15.65
C ARG A 269 3.32 8.28 -15.39
N TYR A 270 2.24 8.61 -14.67
CA TYR A 270 1.10 7.72 -14.45
C TYR A 270 0.41 7.32 -15.76
N LEU A 271 0.14 8.27 -16.66
CA LEU A 271 -0.50 8.02 -17.96
C LEU A 271 0.35 7.06 -18.82
N TYR A 272 1.68 7.25 -18.81
CA TYR A 272 2.58 6.29 -19.46
C TYR A 272 2.54 4.91 -18.82
N LEU A 273 2.49 4.82 -17.49
CA LEU A 273 2.35 3.55 -16.76
C LEU A 273 1.00 2.84 -17.00
N SER A 274 -0.12 3.57 -17.05
CA SER A 274 -1.43 3.01 -17.42
C SER A 274 -1.47 2.56 -18.89
N THR A 275 -0.86 3.32 -19.80
CA THR A 275 -0.68 2.92 -21.20
C THR A 275 0.13 1.62 -21.29
N LEU A 276 1.22 1.52 -20.53
CA LEU A 276 2.09 0.34 -20.49
C LEU A 276 1.37 -0.88 -19.95
N LYS A 277 0.64 -0.75 -18.82
CA LYS A 277 -0.26 -1.79 -18.28
C LYS A 277 -1.30 -2.24 -19.31
N GLY A 278 -1.74 -1.33 -20.17
CA GLY A 278 -2.67 -1.59 -21.27
C GLY A 278 -2.04 -2.14 -22.56
N GLN A 279 -0.74 -2.42 -22.56
CA GLN A 279 -0.03 -2.98 -23.71
C GLN A 279 0.75 -4.25 -23.34
N ASN A 280 1.38 -4.28 -22.17
CA ASN A 280 2.17 -5.40 -21.66
C ASN A 280 2.13 -5.38 -20.12
N VAL A 281 1.33 -6.30 -19.56
CA VAL A 281 1.08 -6.39 -18.12
C VAL A 281 2.32 -6.84 -17.34
N ASP A 282 3.09 -7.79 -17.88
CA ASP A 282 4.31 -8.29 -17.25
C ASP A 282 5.37 -7.19 -17.12
N LEU A 283 5.56 -6.38 -18.17
CA LEU A 283 6.50 -5.26 -18.17
C LEU A 283 6.09 -4.16 -17.19
N PHE A 284 4.79 -3.85 -17.09
CA PHE A 284 4.28 -2.93 -16.07
C PHE A 284 4.58 -3.42 -14.65
N TYR A 285 4.30 -4.69 -14.33
CA TYR A 285 4.53 -5.21 -12.99
C TYR A 285 6.02 -5.46 -12.66
N ARG A 286 6.84 -5.86 -13.64
CA ARG A 286 8.29 -5.99 -13.48
C ARG A 286 8.89 -4.64 -13.08
N LEU A 287 8.54 -3.55 -13.77
CA LEU A 287 8.96 -2.20 -13.40
C LEU A 287 8.52 -1.79 -12.00
N LEU A 288 7.25 -2.05 -11.63
CA LEU A 288 6.73 -1.71 -10.29
C LEU A 288 7.43 -2.48 -9.17
N ILE A 289 7.84 -3.73 -9.43
CA ILE A 289 8.58 -4.56 -8.46
C ILE A 289 10.03 -4.06 -8.35
N ASP A 290 10.75 -3.96 -9.47
CA ASP A 290 12.18 -3.64 -9.49
C ASP A 290 12.48 -2.18 -9.09
N HIS A 291 11.52 -1.27 -9.28
CA HIS A 291 11.64 0.16 -8.97
C HIS A 291 10.55 0.66 -8.01
N ALA A 292 10.10 -0.18 -7.08
CA ALA A 292 9.01 0.09 -6.13
C ALA A 292 9.06 1.49 -5.51
N LYS A 293 10.22 1.94 -5.03
CA LYS A 293 10.41 3.26 -4.40
C LYS A 293 10.17 4.45 -5.33
N GLU A 294 10.49 4.32 -6.62
CA GLU A 294 10.30 5.38 -7.63
C GLU A 294 8.90 5.35 -8.22
N LEU A 295 8.34 4.15 -8.45
CA LEU A 295 7.14 3.98 -9.27
C LEU A 295 5.85 3.70 -8.48
N MET A 296 5.89 3.10 -7.28
CA MET A 296 4.68 2.93 -6.46
C MET A 296 4.00 4.27 -6.11
N PRO A 297 4.72 5.36 -5.77
CA PRO A 297 4.09 6.66 -5.51
C PRO A 297 3.37 7.29 -6.72
N LEU A 298 3.59 6.76 -7.94
CA LEU A 298 2.92 7.22 -9.17
C LEU A 298 1.59 6.50 -9.40
N VAL A 299 1.53 5.19 -9.13
CA VAL A 299 0.31 4.35 -9.26
C VAL A 299 -0.53 4.30 -7.97
N TYR A 300 -0.05 4.94 -6.91
CA TYR A 300 -0.69 5.02 -5.61
C TYR A 300 -0.49 6.43 -5.00
N THR A 301 -0.65 6.59 -3.68
CA THR A 301 -0.50 7.89 -3.01
C THR A 301 0.94 8.41 -3.10
N PRO A 302 1.15 9.71 -3.41
CA PRO A 302 0.14 10.75 -3.54
C PRO A 302 -0.51 10.85 -4.93
N THR A 303 0.16 10.47 -6.02
CA THR A 303 -0.25 10.82 -7.40
C THR A 303 -1.60 10.25 -7.82
N ILE A 304 -2.02 9.11 -7.29
CA ILE A 304 -3.35 8.56 -7.58
C ILE A 304 -4.49 9.50 -7.12
N GLY A 305 -4.25 10.37 -6.14
CA GLY A 305 -5.19 11.42 -5.74
C GLY A 305 -5.35 12.49 -6.82
N ASP A 306 -4.25 12.94 -7.42
CA ASP A 306 -4.25 13.90 -8.54
C ASP A 306 -4.92 13.32 -9.79
N VAL A 307 -4.72 12.01 -10.02
CA VAL A 307 -5.42 11.24 -11.06
C VAL A 307 -6.92 11.18 -10.77
N CYS A 308 -7.34 10.90 -9.54
CA CYS A 308 -8.75 10.90 -9.17
C CYS A 308 -9.38 12.29 -9.34
N LEU A 309 -8.69 13.38 -9.00
CA LEU A 309 -9.21 14.74 -9.23
C LEU A 309 -9.50 15.05 -10.71
N GLN A 310 -8.84 14.37 -11.64
CA GLN A 310 -8.94 14.61 -13.09
C GLN A 310 -9.44 13.38 -13.88
N TYR A 311 -9.95 12.34 -13.20
CA TYR A 311 -10.12 11.01 -13.80
C TYR A 311 -11.00 11.02 -15.05
N SER A 312 -12.09 11.78 -15.04
CA SER A 312 -12.97 11.94 -16.20
C SER A 312 -12.26 12.54 -17.44
N THR A 313 -11.41 13.55 -17.23
CA THR A 313 -10.59 14.17 -18.30
C THR A 313 -9.47 13.25 -18.77
N LEU A 314 -8.91 12.43 -17.88
CA LEU A 314 -7.81 11.51 -18.16
C LEU A 314 -8.25 10.14 -18.68
N TYR A 315 -9.56 9.90 -18.80
CA TYR A 315 -10.11 8.60 -19.19
C TYR A 315 -9.78 8.25 -20.65
N THR A 316 -9.08 7.14 -20.83
CA THR A 316 -8.65 6.64 -22.15
C THR A 316 -9.17 5.24 -22.46
N ARG A 317 -9.45 4.42 -21.43
CA ARG A 317 -9.90 3.04 -21.55
C ARG A 317 -10.58 2.57 -20.26
N PRO A 318 -11.51 1.60 -20.31
CA PRO A 318 -12.05 0.98 -19.11
C PRO A 318 -10.98 0.13 -18.43
N GLU A 319 -10.77 0.34 -17.13
CA GLU A 319 -9.95 -0.54 -16.28
C GLU A 319 -10.74 -1.17 -15.12
N ALA A 320 -12.03 -0.86 -14.97
CA ALA A 320 -12.88 -1.25 -13.85
C ALA A 320 -14.31 -1.61 -14.27
N LEU A 321 -15.08 -2.17 -13.34
CA LEU A 321 -16.52 -2.37 -13.48
C LEU A 321 -17.27 -1.19 -12.85
N TYR A 322 -18.06 -0.48 -13.66
CA TYR A 322 -18.81 0.70 -13.27
C TYR A 322 -20.27 0.29 -13.09
N ILE A 323 -20.79 0.39 -11.86
CA ILE A 323 -22.14 -0.08 -11.52
C ILE A 323 -22.97 1.11 -11.04
N SER A 324 -23.91 1.58 -11.87
CA SER A 324 -24.79 2.69 -11.51
C SER A 324 -26.00 2.24 -10.69
N ILE A 325 -26.45 3.06 -9.76
CA ILE A 325 -27.75 2.88 -9.09
C ILE A 325 -28.90 2.77 -10.10
N LYS A 326 -28.80 3.38 -11.29
CA LYS A 326 -29.81 3.25 -12.36
C LYS A 326 -29.89 1.87 -13.00
N GLN A 327 -28.90 1.01 -12.75
CA GLN A 327 -28.83 -0.37 -13.23
C GLN A 327 -29.06 -1.39 -12.09
N ARG A 328 -29.50 -0.92 -10.92
CA ARG A 328 -29.94 -1.74 -9.79
C ARG A 328 -30.95 -2.80 -10.26
N LYS A 329 -30.93 -3.97 -9.62
CA LYS A 329 -31.53 -5.26 -10.03
C LYS A 329 -30.78 -6.02 -11.13
N SER A 330 -29.78 -5.41 -11.79
CA SER A 330 -29.00 -6.06 -12.86
C SER A 330 -27.60 -6.51 -12.43
N MET A 331 -27.27 -6.45 -11.13
CA MET A 331 -25.94 -6.74 -10.56
C MET A 331 -25.32 -8.03 -11.11
N ARG A 332 -26.10 -9.12 -11.11
CA ARG A 332 -25.65 -10.46 -11.54
C ARG A 332 -25.21 -10.47 -13.01
N THR A 333 -25.91 -9.76 -13.89
CA THR A 333 -25.53 -9.63 -15.31
C THR A 333 -24.30 -8.76 -15.47
N ILE A 334 -24.23 -7.64 -14.73
CA ILE A 334 -23.10 -6.70 -14.82
C ILE A 334 -21.79 -7.36 -14.34
N LEU A 335 -21.84 -8.12 -13.23
CA LEU A 335 -20.69 -8.91 -12.74
C LEU A 335 -20.25 -9.96 -13.78
N LYS A 336 -21.20 -10.64 -14.44
CA LYS A 336 -20.93 -11.61 -15.53
C LYS A 336 -20.44 -10.99 -16.83
N ASN A 337 -20.39 -9.66 -16.96
CA ASN A 337 -19.73 -8.98 -18.08
C ASN A 337 -18.22 -8.81 -17.88
N TRP A 338 -17.67 -9.10 -16.69
CA TRP A 338 -16.23 -9.03 -16.46
C TRP A 338 -15.50 -10.12 -17.26
N PRO A 339 -14.42 -9.80 -18.00
CA PRO A 339 -13.73 -10.74 -18.89
C PRO A 339 -13.12 -11.95 -18.17
N TYR A 340 -12.71 -11.78 -16.91
CA TYR A 340 -12.05 -12.85 -16.15
C TYR A 340 -13.07 -13.60 -15.28
N PRO A 341 -13.26 -14.91 -15.47
CA PRO A 341 -14.36 -15.64 -14.82
C PRO A 341 -14.15 -15.89 -13.32
N ASN A 342 -12.93 -15.76 -12.80
CA ASN A 342 -12.56 -16.12 -11.44
C ASN A 342 -11.71 -15.03 -10.73
N PRO A 343 -12.25 -13.81 -10.49
CA PRO A 343 -11.61 -12.86 -9.60
C PRO A 343 -11.56 -13.43 -8.17
N GLU A 344 -10.38 -13.37 -7.56
CA GLU A 344 -10.17 -13.77 -6.15
C GLU A 344 -10.16 -12.55 -5.22
N ILE A 345 -9.99 -11.34 -5.75
CA ILE A 345 -10.09 -10.11 -4.96
C ILE A 345 -10.72 -8.95 -5.72
N CYS A 346 -11.59 -8.23 -5.03
CA CYS A 346 -12.22 -7.00 -5.46
C CYS A 346 -11.86 -5.87 -4.49
N VAL A 347 -11.58 -4.68 -5.04
CA VAL A 347 -11.59 -3.42 -4.28
C VAL A 347 -12.78 -2.61 -4.78
N VAL A 348 -13.69 -2.24 -3.88
CA VAL A 348 -14.92 -1.50 -4.22
C VAL A 348 -15.00 -0.19 -3.44
N THR A 349 -15.40 0.87 -4.14
CA THR A 349 -15.67 2.20 -3.57
C THR A 349 -16.96 2.78 -4.15
N ASP A 350 -17.55 3.77 -3.48
CA ASP A 350 -18.57 4.66 -4.06
C ASP A 350 -18.04 6.10 -4.28
N GLY A 351 -16.73 6.31 -4.03
CA GLY A 351 -16.05 7.60 -4.14
C GLY A 351 -16.57 8.68 -3.21
N SER A 352 -17.29 8.34 -2.13
CA SER A 352 -17.85 9.34 -1.21
C SER A 352 -16.82 9.99 -0.29
N ARG A 353 -15.64 9.39 -0.12
CA ARG A 353 -14.54 9.94 0.68
C ARG A 353 -13.19 9.45 0.18
N ILE A 354 -12.76 9.92 -0.99
CA ILE A 354 -11.45 9.59 -1.55
C ILE A 354 -10.35 10.27 -0.74
N LEU A 355 -9.54 9.49 -0.02
CA LEU A 355 -8.40 9.97 0.77
C LEU A 355 -8.79 11.16 1.69
N GLY A 356 -7.99 12.23 1.65
CA GLY A 356 -8.30 13.54 2.24
C GLY A 356 -8.93 14.54 1.26
N LEU A 357 -9.43 14.08 0.10
CA LEU A 357 -9.96 14.91 -1.00
C LEU A 357 -11.49 15.03 -0.98
N GLY A 358 -12.19 14.12 -0.30
CA GLY A 358 -13.64 14.17 -0.11
C GLY A 358 -14.41 13.40 -1.19
N ASP A 359 -15.63 13.85 -1.51
CA ASP A 359 -16.49 13.19 -2.49
C ASP A 359 -15.99 13.48 -3.91
N LEU A 360 -15.61 12.44 -4.66
CA LEU A 360 -15.28 12.51 -6.08
C LEU A 360 -16.23 11.68 -6.96
N GLY A 361 -17.16 10.92 -6.39
CA GLY A 361 -18.06 10.04 -7.15
C GLY A 361 -17.28 9.03 -7.99
N VAL A 362 -17.68 8.85 -9.26
CA VAL A 362 -17.04 7.88 -10.18
C VAL A 362 -15.55 8.15 -10.39
N ASN A 363 -15.10 9.40 -10.30
CA ASN A 363 -13.69 9.75 -10.41
C ASN A 363 -12.81 9.08 -9.33
N GLY A 364 -13.40 8.60 -8.23
CA GLY A 364 -12.72 7.83 -7.19
C GLY A 364 -12.26 6.41 -7.61
N VAL A 365 -12.71 5.90 -8.76
CA VAL A 365 -12.35 4.54 -9.25
C VAL A 365 -10.84 4.32 -9.45
N GLY A 366 -10.05 5.40 -9.54
CA GLY A 366 -8.59 5.32 -9.56
C GLY A 366 -8.00 4.62 -8.33
N ILE A 367 -8.66 4.70 -7.16
CA ILE A 367 -8.20 4.05 -5.93
C ILE A 367 -8.30 2.52 -6.00
N PRO A 368 -9.45 1.89 -6.35
CA PRO A 368 -9.52 0.47 -6.70
C PRO A 368 -8.46 0.01 -7.71
N ILE A 369 -8.26 0.76 -8.80
CA ILE A 369 -7.29 0.42 -9.86
C ILE A 369 -5.86 0.43 -9.31
N GLY A 370 -5.50 1.45 -8.52
CA GLY A 370 -4.20 1.58 -7.87
C GLY A 370 -3.95 0.48 -6.84
N LYS A 371 -4.90 0.22 -5.94
CA LYS A 371 -4.75 -0.81 -4.89
C LYS A 371 -4.65 -2.22 -5.46
N LEU A 372 -5.40 -2.56 -6.51
CA LEU A 372 -5.26 -3.87 -7.18
C LEU A 372 -3.94 -4.01 -7.96
N SER A 373 -3.41 -2.91 -8.48
CA SER A 373 -2.04 -2.88 -9.01
C SER A 373 -1.01 -3.17 -7.90
N LEU A 374 -1.22 -2.65 -6.68
CA LEU A 374 -0.39 -2.97 -5.52
C LEU A 374 -0.60 -4.39 -4.98
N TYR A 375 -1.80 -4.96 -5.02
CA TYR A 375 -2.01 -6.40 -4.71
C TYR A 375 -1.12 -7.30 -5.58
N THR A 376 -1.01 -6.98 -6.87
CA THR A 376 -0.15 -7.71 -7.79
C THR A 376 1.33 -7.43 -7.52
N ALA A 377 1.75 -6.16 -7.45
CA ALA A 377 3.16 -5.81 -7.27
C ALA A 377 3.71 -6.20 -5.89
N ALA A 378 2.96 -5.97 -4.82
CA ALA A 378 3.40 -6.16 -3.43
C ALA A 378 3.00 -7.51 -2.82
N ALA A 379 2.02 -8.25 -3.35
CA ALA A 379 1.75 -9.63 -2.89
C ALA A 379 1.80 -10.69 -3.99
N GLY A 380 1.66 -10.32 -5.26
CA GLY A 380 1.66 -11.29 -6.37
C GLY A 380 0.35 -12.05 -6.51
N ILE A 381 -0.79 -11.44 -6.16
CA ILE A 381 -2.07 -11.91 -6.70
C ILE A 381 -2.03 -11.72 -8.22
N HIS A 382 -2.42 -12.73 -9.01
CA HIS A 382 -2.37 -12.65 -10.47
C HIS A 382 -3.31 -11.55 -11.02
N PRO A 383 -2.92 -10.76 -12.04
CA PRO A 383 -3.70 -9.61 -12.51
C PRO A 383 -5.14 -9.97 -12.92
N GLU A 384 -5.33 -11.08 -13.64
CA GLU A 384 -6.66 -11.61 -14.03
C GLU A 384 -7.59 -11.90 -12.85
N ARG A 385 -7.03 -12.13 -11.65
CA ARG A 385 -7.79 -12.45 -10.44
C ARG A 385 -8.19 -11.20 -9.65
N THR A 386 -8.00 -10.01 -10.22
CA THR A 386 -8.35 -8.72 -9.63
C THR A 386 -9.57 -8.10 -10.32
N LEU A 387 -10.45 -7.45 -9.56
CA LEU A 387 -11.66 -6.78 -10.05
C LEU A 387 -11.87 -5.42 -9.33
N PRO A 388 -11.52 -4.28 -9.95
CA PRO A 388 -11.85 -2.97 -9.39
C PRO A 388 -13.30 -2.61 -9.71
N ILE A 389 -14.03 -2.13 -8.71
CA ILE A 389 -15.44 -1.75 -8.84
C ILE A 389 -15.67 -0.34 -8.32
N VAL A 390 -16.50 0.43 -9.03
CA VAL A 390 -17.09 1.67 -8.50
C VAL A 390 -18.63 1.59 -8.52
N LEU A 391 -19.23 1.89 -7.36
CA LEU A 391 -20.67 1.96 -7.16
C LEU A 391 -21.12 3.42 -7.31
N ASP A 392 -21.73 3.76 -8.44
CA ASP A 392 -22.16 5.13 -8.73
C ASP A 392 -23.57 5.39 -8.16
N CYS A 393 -23.59 5.96 -6.97
CA CYS A 393 -24.77 6.46 -6.28
C CYS A 393 -25.04 7.95 -6.54
N GLY A 394 -24.36 8.60 -7.49
CA GLY A 394 -24.28 10.06 -7.64
C GLY A 394 -23.14 10.67 -6.81
N THR A 395 -23.02 12.01 -6.82
CA THR A 395 -21.99 12.75 -6.06
C THR A 395 -22.53 14.04 -5.45
N ALA A 396 -22.03 14.40 -4.26
CA ALA A 396 -22.30 15.70 -3.65
C ALA A 396 -21.42 16.83 -4.24
N ASN A 397 -20.38 16.51 -5.00
CA ASN A 397 -19.37 17.44 -5.50
C ASN A 397 -19.92 18.38 -6.60
N GLU A 398 -20.08 19.66 -6.28
CA GLU A 398 -20.58 20.69 -7.18
C GLU A 398 -19.73 20.91 -8.44
N THR A 399 -18.42 20.64 -8.38
CA THR A 399 -17.53 20.76 -9.54
C THR A 399 -17.82 19.63 -10.52
N ASN A 400 -17.84 18.38 -10.04
CA ASN A 400 -18.13 17.21 -10.88
C ASN A 400 -19.56 17.24 -11.47
N LEU A 401 -20.54 17.80 -10.74
CA LEU A 401 -21.91 17.96 -11.26
C LEU A 401 -22.02 18.98 -12.40
N LYS A 402 -21.08 19.92 -12.51
CA LYS A 402 -21.05 20.98 -13.53
C LYS A 402 -20.10 20.64 -14.68
N ASP A 403 -19.09 19.82 -14.42
CA ASP A 403 -18.09 19.38 -15.40
C ASP A 403 -18.77 18.59 -16.56
N PRO A 404 -18.72 19.11 -17.80
CA PRO A 404 -19.30 18.44 -18.96
C PRO A 404 -18.55 17.18 -19.38
N LEU A 405 -17.35 16.92 -18.84
CA LEU A 405 -16.60 15.68 -19.03
C LEU A 405 -16.88 14.63 -17.94
N TYR A 406 -17.51 14.99 -16.81
CA TYR A 406 -17.72 14.05 -15.70
C TYR A 406 -18.48 12.79 -16.14
N LEU A 407 -17.87 11.63 -15.90
CA LEU A 407 -18.31 10.31 -16.36
C LEU A 407 -19.36 9.62 -15.47
N GLY A 408 -19.60 10.14 -14.27
CA GLY A 408 -20.60 9.59 -13.35
C GLY A 408 -21.96 10.27 -13.49
N LEU A 409 -22.95 9.76 -12.75
CA LEU A 409 -24.26 10.37 -12.64
C LEU A 409 -24.17 11.82 -12.17
N ARG A 410 -24.61 12.75 -13.03
CA ARG A 410 -24.78 14.18 -12.71
C ARG A 410 -26.02 14.43 -11.84
N SER A 411 -26.09 13.72 -10.71
CA SER A 411 -27.12 13.87 -9.68
C SER A 411 -26.48 13.83 -8.29
N LYS A 412 -27.16 14.44 -7.31
CA LYS A 412 -26.80 14.28 -5.90
C LYS A 412 -26.87 12.81 -5.48
N ARG A 413 -26.13 12.47 -4.42
CA ARG A 413 -26.18 11.13 -3.83
C ARG A 413 -27.59 10.80 -3.37
N ILE A 414 -28.05 9.60 -3.71
CA ILE A 414 -29.33 9.05 -3.25
C ILE A 414 -29.38 8.96 -1.71
N PRO A 415 -30.56 8.88 -1.07
CA PRO A 415 -30.69 8.71 0.38
C PRO A 415 -29.87 7.53 0.94
N VAL A 416 -29.35 7.68 2.16
CA VAL A 416 -28.50 6.66 2.82
C VAL A 416 -29.16 5.27 2.92
N PRO A 417 -30.47 5.12 3.22
CA PRO A 417 -31.12 3.81 3.20
C PRO A 417 -31.06 3.14 1.82
N GLU A 418 -31.26 3.88 0.73
CA GLU A 418 -31.17 3.35 -0.64
C GLU A 418 -29.74 2.95 -1.01
N GLN A 419 -28.72 3.70 -0.55
CA GLN A 419 -27.31 3.29 -0.69
C GLN A 419 -27.03 1.96 0.05
N GLN A 420 -27.58 1.80 1.26
CA GLN A 420 -27.41 0.60 2.08
C GLN A 420 -28.05 -0.63 1.41
N GLU A 421 -29.27 -0.52 0.91
CA GLU A 421 -29.92 -1.63 0.19
C GLU A 421 -29.24 -1.95 -1.15
N PHE A 422 -28.70 -0.94 -1.85
CA PHE A 422 -27.93 -1.14 -3.08
C PHE A 422 -26.63 -1.90 -2.79
N MET A 423 -25.98 -1.61 -1.66
CA MET A 423 -24.82 -2.34 -1.18
C MET A 423 -25.18 -3.78 -0.75
N ASP A 424 -26.35 -4.00 -0.13
CA ASP A 424 -26.83 -5.35 0.21
C ASP A 424 -26.98 -6.22 -1.05
N GLU A 425 -27.60 -5.66 -2.09
CA GLU A 425 -27.80 -6.32 -3.39
C GLU A 425 -26.47 -6.60 -4.11
N PHE A 426 -25.53 -5.65 -4.07
CA PHE A 426 -24.16 -5.83 -4.58
C PHE A 426 -23.46 -6.99 -3.85
N MET A 427 -23.48 -7.00 -2.52
CA MET A 427 -22.79 -8.02 -1.73
C MET A 427 -23.38 -9.42 -1.91
N GLU A 428 -24.70 -9.53 -2.04
CA GLU A 428 -25.36 -10.79 -2.39
C GLU A 428 -24.96 -11.27 -3.80
N ALA A 429 -25.07 -10.41 -4.81
CA ALA A 429 -24.74 -10.76 -6.19
C ALA A 429 -23.26 -11.10 -6.37
N ALA A 430 -22.35 -10.37 -5.70
CA ALA A 430 -20.92 -10.66 -5.72
C ALA A 430 -20.60 -12.03 -5.08
N ALA A 431 -21.23 -12.37 -3.97
CA ALA A 431 -21.06 -13.67 -3.31
C ALA A 431 -21.68 -14.84 -4.12
N GLU A 432 -22.74 -14.60 -4.88
CA GLU A 432 -23.35 -15.59 -5.78
C GLU A 432 -22.52 -15.82 -7.04
N VAL A 433 -22.09 -14.75 -7.72
CA VAL A 433 -21.37 -14.82 -9.00
C VAL A 433 -19.90 -15.21 -8.80
N PHE A 434 -19.25 -14.71 -7.75
CA PHE A 434 -17.83 -14.94 -7.45
C PHE A 434 -17.62 -15.42 -6.00
N PRO A 435 -18.07 -16.64 -5.64
CA PRO A 435 -18.09 -17.13 -4.24
C PRO A 435 -16.72 -17.26 -3.57
N ASN A 436 -15.62 -17.20 -4.34
CA ASN A 436 -14.25 -17.24 -3.83
C ASN A 436 -13.63 -15.85 -3.64
N MET A 437 -14.26 -14.79 -4.14
CA MET A 437 -13.72 -13.43 -4.12
C MET A 437 -13.74 -12.83 -2.72
N VAL A 438 -12.61 -12.22 -2.32
CA VAL A 438 -12.50 -11.35 -1.15
C VAL A 438 -12.89 -9.93 -1.57
N VAL A 439 -13.74 -9.25 -0.79
CA VAL A 439 -14.20 -7.88 -1.06
C VAL A 439 -13.56 -6.91 -0.06
N GLN A 440 -12.68 -6.04 -0.55
CA GLN A 440 -12.15 -4.91 0.19
C GLN A 440 -13.03 -3.67 -0.03
N PHE A 441 -13.58 -3.12 1.05
CA PHE A 441 -14.24 -1.81 1.05
C PHE A 441 -13.21 -0.70 1.17
N GLU A 442 -13.39 0.38 0.41
CA GLU A 442 -12.38 1.41 0.20
C GLU A 442 -12.99 2.82 0.04
N ASP A 443 -12.45 3.82 0.74
CA ASP A 443 -12.77 5.25 0.57
C ASP A 443 -14.28 5.60 0.63
N PHE A 444 -15.02 4.87 1.47
CA PHE A 444 -16.39 5.18 1.84
C PHE A 444 -16.43 6.27 2.93
N GLU A 445 -17.48 7.07 2.94
CA GLU A 445 -17.83 7.95 4.07
C GLU A 445 -17.82 7.16 5.41
N SER A 446 -17.37 7.81 6.48
CA SER A 446 -17.07 7.22 7.79
C SER A 446 -18.18 6.34 8.38
N GLU A 447 -19.42 6.83 8.43
CA GLU A 447 -20.53 6.10 9.05
C GLU A 447 -20.95 4.92 8.18
N LYS A 448 -21.00 5.09 6.84
CA LYS A 448 -21.20 3.96 5.92
C LYS A 448 -20.12 2.89 6.03
N ALA A 449 -18.84 3.28 6.12
CA ALA A 449 -17.72 2.34 6.20
C ALA A 449 -17.83 1.41 7.43
N PHE A 450 -18.18 1.96 8.61
CA PHE A 450 -18.44 1.16 9.80
C PHE A 450 -19.69 0.28 9.64
N ASN A 451 -20.81 0.84 9.18
CA ASN A 451 -22.06 0.11 9.03
C ASN A 451 -21.92 -1.08 8.06
N TYR A 452 -21.24 -0.89 6.93
CA TYR A 452 -20.96 -1.96 5.96
C TYR A 452 -20.03 -3.01 6.56
N LEU A 453 -18.95 -2.62 7.23
CA LEU A 453 -18.04 -3.57 7.87
C LEU A 453 -18.79 -4.43 8.89
N ASP A 454 -19.50 -3.82 9.85
CA ASP A 454 -20.19 -4.53 10.92
C ASP A 454 -21.33 -5.43 10.40
N ARG A 455 -22.03 -5.01 9.33
CA ARG A 455 -23.10 -5.78 8.69
C ARG A 455 -22.60 -6.99 7.90
N TYR A 456 -21.48 -6.87 7.20
CA TYR A 456 -21.06 -7.88 6.21
C TYR A 456 -19.97 -8.85 6.70
N ARG A 457 -19.09 -8.42 7.60
CA ARG A 457 -17.89 -9.16 8.06
C ARG A 457 -18.12 -10.59 8.56
N ASN A 458 -19.31 -10.87 9.09
CA ASN A 458 -19.67 -12.19 9.64
C ASN A 458 -20.40 -13.08 8.63
N LYS A 459 -20.83 -12.53 7.48
CA LYS A 459 -21.56 -13.23 6.41
C LYS A 459 -20.73 -13.46 5.16
N TYR A 460 -19.84 -12.51 4.81
CA TYR A 460 -19.09 -12.49 3.57
C TYR A 460 -17.58 -12.39 3.80
N LYS A 461 -16.80 -12.72 2.76
CA LYS A 461 -15.34 -12.61 2.73
C LYS A 461 -14.91 -11.15 2.53
N CYS A 462 -15.14 -10.28 3.51
CA CYS A 462 -14.87 -8.85 3.36
C CYS A 462 -14.11 -8.23 4.53
N PHE A 463 -13.42 -7.13 4.23
CA PHE A 463 -12.76 -6.25 5.19
C PHE A 463 -12.76 -4.81 4.66
N ASN A 464 -12.49 -3.81 5.50
CA ASN A 464 -12.34 -2.42 5.07
C ASN A 464 -10.91 -1.93 5.35
N ASP A 465 -10.23 -1.39 4.34
CA ASP A 465 -8.82 -1.01 4.51
C ASP A 465 -8.64 0.26 5.35
N ASP A 466 -9.53 1.23 5.23
CA ASP A 466 -9.47 2.49 5.98
C ASP A 466 -9.57 2.30 7.49
N ILE A 467 -10.33 1.30 7.93
CA ILE A 467 -10.54 0.91 9.33
C ILE A 467 -9.51 -0.14 9.76
N GLN A 468 -9.48 -1.29 9.08
CA GLN A 468 -8.72 -2.47 9.53
C GLN A 468 -7.28 -2.49 8.99
N GLY A 469 -7.06 -2.06 7.75
CA GLY A 469 -5.72 -1.93 7.16
C GLY A 469 -4.91 -0.80 7.81
N THR A 470 -5.51 0.38 7.94
CA THR A 470 -4.92 1.51 8.68
C THR A 470 -4.69 1.13 10.13
N GLY A 471 -5.66 0.46 10.78
CA GLY A 471 -5.51 -0.09 12.12
C GLY A 471 -4.31 -1.04 12.23
N ALA A 472 -4.16 -1.98 11.29
CA ALA A 472 -3.08 -2.95 11.29
C ALA A 472 -1.71 -2.34 11.02
N VAL A 473 -1.56 -1.41 10.06
CA VAL A 473 -0.24 -0.80 9.80
C VAL A 473 0.19 0.08 10.96
N VAL A 474 -0.71 0.90 11.52
CA VAL A 474 -0.36 1.77 12.66
C VAL A 474 -0.06 0.94 13.91
N LEU A 475 -0.79 -0.16 14.13
CA LEU A 475 -0.45 -1.12 15.18
C LEU A 475 0.93 -1.74 14.96
N ALA A 476 1.30 -2.14 13.75
CA ALA A 476 2.62 -2.70 13.46
C ALA A 476 3.75 -1.71 13.82
N GLY A 477 3.62 -0.45 13.40
CA GLY A 477 4.57 0.60 13.77
C GLY A 477 4.56 0.89 15.27
N TYR A 478 3.40 0.86 15.92
CA TYR A 478 3.28 1.05 17.38
C TYR A 478 3.97 -0.08 18.16
N ILE A 479 3.85 -1.34 17.73
CA ILE A 479 4.60 -2.47 18.31
C ILE A 479 6.10 -2.21 18.24
N GLY A 480 6.61 -1.84 17.06
CA GLY A 480 8.02 -1.49 16.89
C GLY A 480 8.45 -0.30 17.75
N ALA A 481 7.64 0.76 17.79
CA ALA A 481 7.93 1.97 18.55
C ALA A 481 7.95 1.73 20.07
N VAL A 482 6.98 1.00 20.63
CA VAL A 482 6.97 0.65 22.07
C VAL A 482 8.21 -0.15 22.46
N ASN A 483 8.65 -1.09 21.63
CA ASN A 483 9.88 -1.86 21.88
C ASN A 483 11.15 -0.98 21.87
N LEU A 484 11.14 0.14 21.14
CA LEU A 484 12.25 1.08 21.03
C LEU A 484 12.13 2.30 21.96
N SER A 485 10.97 2.53 22.60
CA SER A 485 10.71 3.79 23.31
C SER A 485 11.28 3.85 24.73
N GLY A 486 11.68 2.72 25.30
CA GLY A 486 12.12 2.63 26.71
C GLY A 486 11.02 2.92 27.74
N VAL A 487 9.78 3.13 27.30
CA VAL A 487 8.62 3.39 28.17
C VAL A 487 7.88 2.06 28.40
N PRO A 488 7.73 1.58 29.65
CA PRO A 488 6.98 0.37 29.94
C PRO A 488 5.56 0.40 29.38
N LEU A 489 5.06 -0.75 28.94
CA LEU A 489 3.77 -0.87 28.25
C LEU A 489 2.62 -0.32 29.11
N GLU A 490 2.69 -0.57 30.41
CA GLU A 490 1.75 -0.16 31.43
C GLU A 490 1.73 1.35 31.66
N GLU A 491 2.84 2.04 31.37
CA GLU A 491 2.99 3.50 31.50
C GLU A 491 2.57 4.27 30.25
N GLN A 492 2.34 3.59 29.12
CA GLN A 492 1.97 4.22 27.86
C GLN A 492 0.66 5.03 27.97
N ARG A 493 0.65 6.22 27.38
CA ARG A 493 -0.49 7.14 27.33
C ARG A 493 -0.58 7.72 25.92
N LEU A 494 -1.66 7.40 25.20
CA LEU A 494 -1.80 7.70 23.78
C LEU A 494 -2.81 8.83 23.57
N VAL A 495 -2.35 9.95 23.02
CA VAL A 495 -3.23 11.02 22.54
C VAL A 495 -3.41 10.87 21.02
N PHE A 496 -4.67 10.83 20.61
CA PHE A 496 -5.10 10.75 19.22
C PHE A 496 -5.73 12.08 18.81
N MET A 497 -5.03 12.84 17.97
CA MET A 497 -5.57 14.04 17.36
C MET A 497 -6.32 13.64 16.09
N GLY A 498 -7.65 13.73 16.14
CA GLY A 498 -8.57 13.23 15.12
C GLY A 498 -9.41 12.05 15.60
N ALA A 499 -10.68 12.31 15.96
CA ALA A 499 -11.64 11.28 16.41
C ALA A 499 -12.63 10.83 15.32
N GLY A 500 -12.22 10.81 14.05
CA GLY A 500 -13.01 10.25 12.93
C GLY A 500 -12.86 8.73 12.78
N SER A 501 -13.30 8.14 11.66
CA SER A 501 -13.27 6.69 11.48
C SER A 501 -11.87 6.07 11.59
N ALA A 502 -10.87 6.69 10.95
CA ALA A 502 -9.48 6.23 11.04
C ALA A 502 -8.95 6.33 12.48
N GLY A 503 -9.17 7.45 13.17
CA GLY A 503 -8.77 7.65 14.56
C GLY A 503 -9.36 6.62 15.53
N VAL A 504 -10.69 6.42 15.47
CA VAL A 504 -11.38 5.42 16.29
C VAL A 504 -11.02 3.98 15.89
N GLY A 505 -10.90 3.69 14.59
CA GLY A 505 -10.53 2.37 14.08
C GLY A 505 -9.14 1.95 14.54
N VAL A 506 -8.15 2.81 14.33
CA VAL A 506 -6.77 2.61 14.82
C VAL A 506 -6.74 2.46 16.34
N ALA A 507 -7.39 3.36 17.09
CA ALA A 507 -7.43 3.25 18.55
C ALA A 507 -8.08 1.93 19.02
N LYS A 508 -9.14 1.44 18.36
CA LYS A 508 -9.73 0.12 18.65
C LYS A 508 -8.75 -1.03 18.38
N GLN A 509 -7.99 -0.99 17.29
CA GLN A 509 -6.97 -2.00 17.00
C GLN A 509 -5.85 -1.99 18.06
N LEU A 510 -5.43 -0.81 18.53
CA LEU A 510 -4.43 -0.71 19.59
C LEU A 510 -4.98 -1.14 20.97
N VAL A 511 -6.29 -1.03 21.25
CA VAL A 511 -6.89 -1.66 22.44
C VAL A 511 -6.66 -3.17 22.45
N GLU A 512 -6.80 -3.84 21.29
CA GLU A 512 -6.56 -5.28 21.14
C GLU A 512 -5.11 -5.69 21.48
N TYR A 513 -4.15 -4.81 21.21
CA TYR A 513 -2.73 -5.02 21.56
C TYR A 513 -2.48 -5.11 23.06
N TYR A 514 -3.21 -4.31 23.85
CA TYR A 514 -3.18 -4.35 25.31
C TYR A 514 -3.96 -5.54 25.87
N THR A 515 -5.16 -5.84 25.34
CA THR A 515 -5.98 -6.95 25.87
C THR A 515 -5.35 -8.32 25.62
N LYS A 516 -4.73 -8.54 24.44
CA LYS A 516 -3.91 -9.74 24.17
C LYS A 516 -2.64 -9.83 25.04
N ARG A 517 -2.29 -8.79 25.80
CA ARG A 517 -1.21 -8.77 26.81
C ARG A 517 -1.72 -8.81 28.26
N GLY A 518 -3.01 -9.09 28.46
CA GLY A 518 -3.60 -9.35 29.76
C GLY A 518 -4.27 -8.15 30.45
N LEU A 519 -4.33 -6.98 29.82
CA LEU A 519 -5.16 -5.88 30.33
C LEU A 519 -6.63 -6.19 30.09
N SER A 520 -7.50 -5.75 31.00
CA SER A 520 -8.95 -5.71 30.73
C SER A 520 -9.25 -4.69 29.63
N GLU A 521 -10.38 -4.85 28.93
CA GLU A 521 -10.79 -3.91 27.88
C GLU A 521 -10.87 -2.47 28.42
N GLN A 522 -11.38 -2.26 29.64
CA GLN A 522 -11.43 -0.94 30.24
C GLN A 522 -10.02 -0.40 30.56
N ALA A 523 -9.15 -1.19 31.19
CA ALA A 523 -7.78 -0.75 31.50
C ALA A 523 -6.95 -0.48 30.23
N ALA A 524 -7.26 -1.16 29.12
CA ALA A 524 -6.73 -0.85 27.80
C ALA A 524 -7.28 0.46 27.25
N LYS A 525 -8.61 0.66 27.23
CA LYS A 525 -9.26 1.90 26.80
C LYS A 525 -8.81 3.12 27.60
N ASP A 526 -8.52 2.96 28.88
CA ASP A 526 -8.03 4.02 29.76
C ASP A 526 -6.66 4.58 29.32
N LYS A 527 -5.93 3.89 28.42
CA LYS A 527 -4.69 4.37 27.78
C LYS A 527 -4.90 5.39 26.64
N PHE A 528 -6.14 5.63 26.21
CA PHE A 528 -6.45 6.41 25.00
C PHE A 528 -7.22 7.69 25.32
N TRP A 529 -6.76 8.81 24.74
CA TRP A 529 -7.43 10.12 24.78
C TRP A 529 -7.61 10.62 23.35
N LEU A 530 -8.85 10.69 22.87
CA LEU A 530 -9.17 11.17 21.52
C LEU A 530 -9.58 12.65 21.57
N VAL A 531 -9.05 13.44 20.64
CA VAL A 531 -9.28 14.87 20.50
C VAL A 531 -9.93 15.13 19.14
N ASP A 532 -10.98 15.96 19.10
CA ASP A 532 -11.59 16.45 17.86
C ASP A 532 -11.60 17.99 17.79
N THR A 533 -12.32 18.55 16.82
CA THR A 533 -12.42 20.01 16.61
C THR A 533 -13.04 20.78 17.78
N LYS A 534 -13.55 20.11 18.81
CA LYS A 534 -14.08 20.70 20.06
C LYS A 534 -13.21 20.38 21.29
N GLY A 535 -12.01 19.82 21.10
CA GLY A 535 -11.11 19.40 22.18
C GLY A 535 -11.26 17.92 22.54
N LEU A 536 -10.89 17.57 23.76
CA LEU A 536 -10.94 16.19 24.28
C LEU A 536 -12.37 15.61 24.18
N VAL A 537 -12.49 14.34 23.80
CA VAL A 537 -13.78 13.63 23.76
C VAL A 537 -14.08 13.08 25.16
N THR A 538 -15.02 13.71 25.85
CA THR A 538 -15.51 13.37 27.20
C THR A 538 -17.02 13.10 27.15
N LYS A 539 -17.58 12.34 28.10
CA LYS A 539 -19.03 12.07 28.13
C LYS A 539 -19.87 13.28 28.57
N ASP A 540 -19.28 14.19 29.32
CA ASP A 540 -19.89 15.38 29.91
C ASP A 540 -19.67 16.66 29.08
N ARG A 541 -19.09 16.54 27.87
CA ARG A 541 -18.76 17.66 26.96
C ARG A 541 -19.94 18.57 26.57
N GLY A 542 -21.17 18.10 26.78
CA GLY A 542 -22.41 18.85 26.51
C GLY A 542 -22.88 18.81 25.06
N ASP A 543 -22.13 18.20 24.13
CA ASP A 543 -22.55 18.01 22.74
C ASP A 543 -22.99 16.56 22.43
N LYS A 544 -23.83 16.40 21.39
CA LYS A 544 -24.21 15.07 20.90
C LYS A 544 -23.03 14.41 20.20
N LEU A 545 -22.29 13.57 20.92
CA LEU A 545 -21.22 12.74 20.35
C LEU A 545 -21.78 11.77 19.29
N ALA A 546 -21.09 11.68 18.15
CA ALA A 546 -21.30 10.63 17.16
C ALA A 546 -21.02 9.24 17.76
N GLU A 547 -21.73 8.21 17.31
CA GLU A 547 -21.73 6.88 17.95
C GLU A 547 -20.32 6.29 18.10
N HIS A 548 -19.52 6.38 17.04
CA HIS A 548 -18.13 5.89 17.01
C HIS A 548 -17.23 6.53 18.08
N LYS A 549 -17.50 7.77 18.49
CA LYS A 549 -16.70 8.49 19.51
C LYS A 549 -16.99 8.02 20.94
N LYS A 550 -18.22 7.56 21.21
CA LYS A 550 -18.66 7.21 22.58
C LYS A 550 -17.84 6.11 23.24
N TYR A 551 -17.26 5.19 22.45
CA TYR A 551 -16.44 4.09 22.95
C TYR A 551 -15.18 4.57 23.70
N PHE A 552 -14.59 5.69 23.28
CA PHE A 552 -13.40 6.32 23.87
C PHE A 552 -13.70 7.60 24.67
N ALA A 553 -14.98 7.94 24.88
CA ALA A 553 -15.35 9.15 25.61
C ALA A 553 -14.95 9.04 27.09
N ARG A 554 -14.04 9.92 27.51
CA ARG A 554 -13.47 9.99 28.87
C ARG A 554 -14.53 10.39 29.91
N VAL A 555 -14.25 10.03 31.16
CA VAL A 555 -15.08 10.33 32.36
C VAL A 555 -14.25 10.80 33.57
N ASP A 556 -12.93 10.76 33.44
CA ASP A 556 -11.91 11.08 34.44
C ASP A 556 -11.43 12.55 34.36
N ASN A 557 -12.12 13.36 33.55
CA ASN A 557 -11.83 14.77 33.32
C ASN A 557 -12.31 15.70 34.46
N ASN A 558 -12.98 15.16 35.48
CA ASN A 558 -13.42 15.89 36.69
C ASN A 558 -14.23 17.17 36.41
N GLY A 559 -15.06 17.17 35.37
CA GLY A 559 -15.86 18.33 34.93
C GLY A 559 -15.07 19.40 34.16
N HIS A 560 -13.76 19.24 33.99
CA HIS A 560 -12.94 20.13 33.17
C HIS A 560 -12.96 19.68 31.70
N GLN A 561 -12.94 20.63 30.76
CA GLN A 561 -12.95 20.36 29.32
C GLN A 561 -11.73 20.98 28.66
N PHE A 562 -10.83 20.14 28.18
CA PHE A 562 -9.58 20.53 27.53
C PHE A 562 -9.84 20.81 26.06
N ARG A 563 -9.67 22.06 25.63
CA ARG A 563 -10.06 22.58 24.31
C ARG A 563 -8.93 22.56 23.29
N THR A 564 -7.70 22.74 23.74
CA THR A 564 -6.49 22.74 22.89
C THR A 564 -5.71 21.44 23.01
N LEU A 565 -4.83 21.16 22.03
CA LEU A 565 -3.98 19.97 22.09
C LEU A 565 -2.90 20.13 23.18
N GLU A 566 -2.41 21.34 23.38
CA GLU A 566 -1.49 21.72 24.45
C GLU A 566 -2.08 21.42 25.84
N GLU A 567 -3.31 21.84 26.13
CA GLU A 567 -4.03 21.51 27.38
C GLU A 567 -4.16 20.00 27.60
N VAL A 568 -4.46 19.24 26.53
CA VAL A 568 -4.55 17.78 26.60
C VAL A 568 -3.18 17.14 26.87
N ILE A 569 -2.10 17.66 26.28
CA ILE A 569 -0.74 17.16 26.51
C ILE A 569 -0.29 17.45 27.95
N GLU A 570 -0.59 18.64 28.49
CA GLU A 570 -0.26 18.98 29.88
C GLU A 570 -1.01 18.07 30.89
N TYR A 571 -2.29 17.81 30.66
CA TYR A 571 -3.13 16.96 31.49
C TYR A 571 -2.76 15.46 31.39
N VAL A 572 -2.64 14.92 30.18
CA VAL A 572 -2.40 13.49 29.94
C VAL A 572 -0.92 13.11 30.11
N LYS A 573 -0.01 14.06 29.86
CA LYS A 573 1.44 13.83 29.74
C LYS A 573 1.75 12.64 28.83
N PRO A 574 1.31 12.65 27.55
CA PRO A 574 1.35 11.47 26.68
C PRO A 574 2.77 10.93 26.44
N THR A 575 2.82 9.66 26.07
CA THR A 575 4.03 8.97 25.60
C THR A 575 3.99 8.73 24.10
N ALA A 576 2.78 8.72 23.52
CA ALA A 576 2.55 8.67 22.08
C ALA A 576 1.53 9.73 21.64
N LEU A 577 1.81 10.40 20.52
CA LEU A 577 0.91 11.33 19.85
C LEU A 577 0.67 10.86 18.41
N VAL A 578 -0.59 10.59 18.06
CA VAL A 578 -1.00 10.07 16.75
C VAL A 578 -1.91 11.08 16.07
N GLY A 579 -1.57 11.49 14.84
CA GLY A 579 -2.29 12.48 14.05
C GLY A 579 -3.04 11.84 12.89
N LEU A 580 -4.37 12.01 12.88
CA LEU A 580 -5.30 11.49 11.87
C LEU A 580 -6.37 12.57 11.55
N THR A 581 -5.92 13.81 11.31
CA THR A 581 -6.80 15.00 11.15
C THR A 581 -6.96 15.54 9.74
N ALA A 582 -6.05 15.22 8.83
CA ALA A 582 -5.84 15.93 7.56
C ALA A 582 -5.68 17.46 7.71
N THR A 583 -5.05 17.92 8.80
CA THR A 583 -4.77 19.33 9.08
C THR A 583 -3.27 19.56 9.28
N PHE A 584 -2.61 20.20 8.32
CA PHE A 584 -1.18 20.53 8.39
C PHE A 584 -0.87 21.52 9.52
N GLY A 585 0.26 21.30 10.21
CA GLY A 585 0.77 22.22 11.23
C GLY A 585 0.07 22.15 12.59
N VAL A 586 -0.86 21.22 12.80
CA VAL A 586 -1.52 21.02 14.10
C VAL A 586 -0.58 20.45 15.17
N PHE A 587 0.51 19.79 14.77
CA PHE A 587 1.61 19.44 15.68
C PHE A 587 2.67 20.54 15.63
N THR A 588 2.44 21.58 16.42
CA THR A 588 3.31 22.74 16.59
C THR A 588 4.60 22.40 17.35
N GLU A 589 5.56 23.32 17.35
CA GLU A 589 6.79 23.17 18.15
C GLU A 589 6.49 23.04 19.65
N SER A 590 5.54 23.82 20.17
CA SER A 590 5.09 23.73 21.57
C SER A 590 4.52 22.34 21.89
N VAL A 591 3.64 21.82 21.03
CA VAL A 591 3.04 20.48 21.14
C VAL A 591 4.12 19.38 21.17
N ILE A 592 5.07 19.41 20.23
CA ILE A 592 6.10 18.37 20.11
C ILE A 592 7.13 18.45 21.25
N ARG A 593 7.51 19.66 21.69
CA ARG A 593 8.37 19.83 22.86
C ARG A 593 7.69 19.42 24.16
N ALA A 594 6.38 19.69 24.31
CA ALA A 594 5.60 19.25 25.47
C ALA A 594 5.42 17.71 25.52
N LEU A 595 5.26 17.06 24.35
CA LEU A 595 5.31 15.60 24.24
C LEU A 595 6.69 15.06 24.67
N LYS A 596 7.79 15.63 24.18
CA LYS A 596 9.15 15.24 24.60
C LYS A 596 9.33 15.39 26.11
N ALA A 597 9.00 16.55 26.67
CA ALA A 597 9.10 16.82 28.11
C ALA A 597 8.27 15.83 28.95
N SER A 598 7.08 15.45 28.47
CA SER A 598 6.22 14.45 29.12
C SER A 598 6.86 13.05 29.20
N VAL A 599 7.70 12.71 28.23
CA VAL A 599 8.40 11.41 28.16
C VAL A 599 9.72 11.44 28.91
N ASP A 600 10.51 12.51 28.77
CA ASP A 600 11.77 12.71 29.49
C ASP A 600 11.54 12.71 31.01
N ALA A 601 10.45 13.31 31.48
CA ALA A 601 10.05 13.32 32.90
C ALA A 601 9.76 11.91 33.47
N GLY A 602 9.57 10.90 32.62
CA GLY A 602 9.43 9.51 33.04
C GLY A 602 10.76 8.79 33.30
N GLY A 603 11.90 9.34 32.87
CA GLY A 603 13.23 8.76 33.07
C GLY A 603 14.15 8.78 31.85
N LEU A 604 15.44 8.59 32.12
CA LEU A 604 16.51 8.64 31.11
C LEU A 604 16.36 7.58 30.01
N GLY A 605 16.69 7.95 28.77
CA GLY A 605 16.68 7.05 27.61
C GLY A 605 15.30 6.75 27.03
N ARG A 606 14.23 7.31 27.60
CA ARG A 606 12.88 7.22 27.04
C ARG A 606 12.75 8.09 25.78
N ARG A 607 11.91 7.68 24.83
CA ARG A 607 11.75 8.32 23.51
C ARG A 607 10.27 8.56 23.18
N PRO A 608 9.88 9.77 22.75
CA PRO A 608 8.49 10.05 22.40
C PRO A 608 8.09 9.39 21.09
N ILE A 609 6.89 8.81 21.03
CA ILE A 609 6.31 8.24 19.81
C ILE A 609 5.45 9.31 19.13
N LEU A 610 5.72 9.62 17.86
CA LEU A 610 5.03 10.69 17.12
C LEU A 610 4.67 10.24 15.72
N PHE A 611 3.37 10.02 15.47
CA PHE A 611 2.88 9.49 14.20
C PHE A 611 1.97 10.51 13.47
N PRO A 612 2.49 11.43 12.63
CA PRO A 612 1.68 12.29 11.76
C PRO A 612 1.25 11.52 10.49
N LEU A 613 0.10 10.86 10.56
CA LEU A 613 -0.30 9.86 9.56
C LEU A 613 -1.15 10.44 8.42
N SER A 614 -1.52 11.72 8.47
CA SER A 614 -2.38 12.33 7.46
C SER A 614 -1.73 12.41 6.08
N ASN A 615 -2.56 12.24 5.05
CA ASN A 615 -2.18 12.23 3.64
C ASN A 615 -3.01 13.25 2.84
N PRO A 616 -2.47 13.82 1.74
CA PRO A 616 -1.08 13.75 1.29
C PRO A 616 -0.13 14.60 2.16
N LEU A 617 1.13 14.74 1.76
CA LEU A 617 2.18 15.48 2.48
C LEU A 617 1.75 16.90 2.94
N THR A 618 0.96 17.61 2.12
CA THR A 618 0.41 18.95 2.42
C THR A 618 -0.67 18.96 3.50
N LYS A 619 -1.00 17.79 4.07
CA LYS A 619 -1.97 17.57 5.14
C LYS A 619 -1.38 16.86 6.36
N ALA A 620 -0.09 16.48 6.33
CA ALA A 620 0.60 15.84 7.44
C ALA A 620 0.73 16.79 8.64
N GLU A 621 0.52 16.30 9.85
CA GLU A 621 0.41 17.15 11.05
C GLU A 621 1.69 17.93 11.38
N CYS A 622 2.87 17.37 11.05
CA CYS A 622 4.18 18.03 11.04
C CYS A 622 5.11 17.37 10.01
N THR A 623 6.25 17.99 9.70
CA THR A 623 7.29 17.38 8.87
C THR A 623 8.27 16.51 9.67
N PHE A 624 8.97 15.60 8.99
CA PHE A 624 10.02 14.80 9.61
C PHE A 624 11.17 15.65 10.16
N GLU A 625 11.60 16.68 9.43
CA GLU A 625 12.62 17.64 9.88
C GLU A 625 12.21 18.34 11.19
N GLN A 626 10.97 18.86 11.24
CA GLN A 626 10.42 19.49 12.44
C GLN A 626 10.42 18.52 13.63
N ALA A 627 9.95 17.29 13.42
CA ALA A 627 9.94 16.26 14.47
C ALA A 627 11.33 15.92 14.99
N ILE A 628 12.35 15.80 14.12
CA ILE A 628 13.73 15.56 14.53
C ILE A 628 14.29 16.76 15.30
N ASN A 629 14.15 17.99 14.78
CA ASN A 629 14.74 19.18 15.39
C ASN A 629 14.10 19.53 16.75
N TRP A 630 12.77 19.49 16.85
CA TRP A 630 12.04 19.82 18.08
C TRP A 630 12.12 18.74 19.16
N THR A 631 12.66 17.56 18.84
CA THR A 631 12.93 16.48 19.81
C THR A 631 14.40 16.11 19.96
N GLU A 632 15.31 16.88 19.36
CA GLU A 632 16.76 16.61 19.37
C GLU A 632 17.11 15.19 18.88
N GLY A 633 16.38 14.69 17.87
CA GLY A 633 16.54 13.35 17.31
C GLY A 633 15.99 12.21 18.17
N THR A 634 15.42 12.49 19.34
CA THR A 634 14.93 11.44 20.26
C THR A 634 13.61 10.80 19.81
N VAL A 635 12.84 11.43 18.92
CA VAL A 635 11.52 10.92 18.47
C VAL A 635 11.58 9.56 17.77
N LEU A 636 10.54 8.75 17.98
CA LEU A 636 10.19 7.59 17.17
C LEU A 636 9.07 8.00 16.20
N PHE A 637 9.48 8.35 14.98
CA PHE A 637 8.61 8.96 13.97
C PHE A 637 8.12 7.95 12.93
N ALA A 638 6.84 8.03 12.55
CA ALA A 638 6.31 7.43 11.34
C ALA A 638 5.17 8.25 10.73
N SER A 639 5.18 8.43 9.40
CA SER A 639 4.17 9.22 8.68
C SER A 639 3.37 8.38 7.68
N GLY A 640 2.22 8.90 7.23
CA GLY A 640 1.45 8.29 6.14
C GLY A 640 2.11 8.53 4.78
N SER A 641 2.56 9.76 4.55
CA SER A 641 3.27 10.19 3.33
C SER A 641 4.79 10.02 3.46
N PRO A 642 5.52 9.79 2.36
CA PRO A 642 6.97 9.62 2.40
C PRO A 642 7.69 10.96 2.63
N PHE A 643 8.75 10.94 3.45
CA PHE A 643 9.69 12.04 3.63
C PHE A 643 11.09 11.65 3.11
N ALA A 644 11.92 12.65 2.85
CA ALA A 644 13.35 12.44 2.60
C ALA A 644 14.11 12.16 3.91
N ASN A 645 15.26 11.50 3.81
CA ASN A 645 16.21 11.37 4.92
C ASN A 645 16.68 12.77 5.37
N TYR A 646 16.85 12.97 6.67
CA TYR A 646 17.27 14.24 7.24
C TYR A 646 18.64 14.11 7.93
N THR A 647 19.58 15.02 7.67
CA THR A 647 20.93 14.95 8.24
C THR A 647 21.23 16.19 9.07
N VAL A 648 21.41 15.99 10.38
CA VAL A 648 21.82 17.05 11.31
C VAL A 648 23.34 17.04 11.40
N LYS A 649 23.97 18.21 11.24
CA LYS A 649 25.41 18.41 11.45
C LYS A 649 25.64 19.06 12.82
N ALA A 650 26.53 18.49 13.61
CA ALA A 650 26.96 18.99 14.90
C ALA A 650 28.49 18.93 14.97
N GLY A 651 29.14 20.06 14.68
CA GLY A 651 30.60 20.10 14.46
C GLY A 651 31.01 19.21 13.29
N ASP A 652 32.07 18.41 13.49
CA ASP A 652 32.58 17.45 12.50
C ASP A 652 31.74 16.17 12.37
N HIS A 653 30.69 16.02 13.18
CA HIS A 653 29.81 14.86 13.16
C HIS A 653 28.50 15.16 12.40
N ALA A 654 28.08 14.22 11.56
CA ALA A 654 26.80 14.25 10.85
C ALA A 654 25.99 13.00 11.20
N VAL A 655 24.74 13.19 11.64
CA VAL A 655 23.81 12.10 11.95
C VAL A 655 22.65 12.16 10.97
N THR A 656 22.48 11.09 10.19
CA THR A 656 21.36 10.93 9.25
C THR A 656 20.24 10.11 9.90
N TYR A 657 19.06 10.71 9.98
CA TYR A 657 17.82 10.12 10.43
C TYR A 657 17.00 9.64 9.22
N TYR A 658 16.34 8.49 9.38
CA TYR A 658 15.55 7.83 8.34
C TYR A 658 14.06 7.86 8.72
N PRO A 659 13.17 8.39 7.88
CA PRO A 659 11.74 8.42 8.18
C PRO A 659 11.12 7.04 7.96
N ASN A 660 10.22 6.65 8.86
CA ASN A 660 9.36 5.48 8.68
C ASN A 660 8.06 5.88 7.99
N GLN A 661 7.50 5.01 7.15
CA GLN A 661 6.21 5.25 6.50
C GLN A 661 5.19 4.17 6.87
N GLY A 662 4.16 4.55 7.64
CA GLY A 662 3.02 3.70 7.98
C GLY A 662 1.97 3.69 6.88
N ASN A 663 2.28 3.01 5.78
CA ASN A 663 1.40 2.93 4.61
C ASN A 663 0.74 1.54 4.50
N ASN A 664 -0.58 1.49 4.31
CA ASN A 664 -1.39 0.26 4.27
C ASN A 664 -0.89 -0.79 3.24
N VAL A 665 -0.09 -0.40 2.24
CA VAL A 665 0.56 -1.33 1.28
C VAL A 665 1.42 -2.41 1.96
N TYR A 666 1.85 -2.23 3.21
CA TYR A 666 2.55 -3.27 3.97
C TYR A 666 1.64 -4.34 4.60
N VAL A 667 0.31 -4.15 4.59
CA VAL A 667 -0.65 -5.08 5.21
C VAL A 667 -1.74 -5.56 4.27
N PHE A 668 -2.40 -4.68 3.50
CA PHE A 668 -3.55 -5.09 2.68
C PHE A 668 -3.20 -6.16 1.63
N PRO A 669 -2.05 -6.10 0.93
CA PRO A 669 -1.70 -7.13 -0.04
C PRO A 669 -1.56 -8.51 0.59
N GLY A 670 -0.92 -8.58 1.76
CA GLY A 670 -0.74 -9.81 2.55
C GLY A 670 -2.03 -10.30 3.22
N ILE A 671 -2.92 -9.41 3.67
CA ILE A 671 -4.25 -9.78 4.18
C ILE A 671 -5.06 -10.47 3.08
N GLY A 672 -5.17 -9.86 1.91
CA GLY A 672 -5.90 -10.44 0.77
C GLY A 672 -5.27 -11.75 0.30
N LEU A 673 -3.95 -11.79 0.04
CA LEU A 673 -3.26 -13.01 -0.37
C LEU A 673 -3.41 -14.14 0.66
N GLY A 674 -3.25 -13.82 1.95
CA GLY A 674 -3.40 -14.81 3.02
C GLY A 674 -4.82 -15.36 3.13
N ALA A 675 -5.84 -14.51 2.98
CA ALA A 675 -7.24 -14.93 2.96
C ALA A 675 -7.57 -15.82 1.75
N ILE A 676 -7.07 -15.48 0.56
CA ILE A 676 -7.23 -16.27 -0.68
C ILE A 676 -6.56 -17.63 -0.55
N LEU A 677 -5.26 -17.65 -0.21
CA LEU A 677 -4.49 -18.89 -0.14
C LEU A 677 -4.98 -19.82 0.99
N ALA A 678 -5.47 -19.29 2.11
CA ALA A 678 -6.13 -20.08 3.15
C ALA A 678 -7.55 -20.56 2.78
N LYS A 679 -8.08 -20.14 1.63
CA LYS A 679 -9.49 -20.29 1.22
C LYS A 679 -10.44 -19.85 2.34
N ALA A 680 -10.15 -18.71 2.97
CA ALA A 680 -10.85 -18.26 4.17
C ALA A 680 -12.35 -18.03 3.91
N SER A 681 -13.21 -18.53 4.79
CA SER A 681 -14.67 -18.34 4.72
C SER A 681 -15.12 -16.92 5.11
N ARG A 682 -14.32 -16.24 5.94
CA ARG A 682 -14.44 -14.80 6.29
C ARG A 682 -13.07 -14.27 6.74
N VAL A 683 -12.91 -12.94 6.79
CA VAL A 683 -11.74 -12.28 7.40
C VAL A 683 -12.07 -11.93 8.86
N THR A 684 -11.24 -12.38 9.81
CA THR A 684 -11.45 -12.18 11.25
C THR A 684 -10.62 -11.02 11.80
N ASP A 685 -11.00 -10.45 12.96
CA ASP A 685 -10.14 -9.47 13.65
C ASP A 685 -8.78 -10.06 14.03
N ASN A 686 -8.72 -11.33 14.41
CA ASN A 686 -7.46 -11.98 14.75
C ASN A 686 -6.54 -12.17 13.53
N MET A 687 -7.07 -12.28 12.30
CA MET A 687 -6.27 -12.18 11.06
C MET A 687 -5.69 -10.77 10.88
N ILE A 688 -6.48 -9.71 11.13
CA ILE A 688 -6.03 -8.29 11.06
C ILE A 688 -4.98 -7.98 12.14
N TYR A 689 -5.18 -8.44 13.37
CA TYR A 689 -4.18 -8.32 14.43
C TYR A 689 -2.89 -9.06 14.07
N THR A 690 -3.03 -10.26 13.51
CA THR A 690 -1.89 -11.08 13.13
C THR A 690 -1.11 -10.46 11.98
N SER A 691 -1.75 -9.80 11.00
CA SER A 691 -1.03 -9.07 9.95
C SER A 691 -0.20 -7.91 10.51
N ALA A 692 -0.72 -7.18 11.50
CA ALA A 692 0.00 -6.12 12.19
C ALA A 692 1.24 -6.66 12.95
N ALA A 693 1.05 -7.73 13.72
CA ALA A 693 2.13 -8.37 14.47
C ALA A 693 3.20 -8.99 13.55
N ALA A 694 2.79 -9.57 12.41
CA ALA A 694 3.69 -10.12 11.40
C ALA A 694 4.53 -9.03 10.72
N LEU A 695 3.94 -7.89 10.37
CA LEU A 695 4.65 -6.75 9.79
C LEU A 695 5.69 -6.17 10.77
N ALA A 696 5.32 -6.03 12.05
CA ALA A 696 6.26 -5.59 13.09
C ALA A 696 7.46 -6.54 13.27
N GLY A 697 7.29 -7.82 12.90
CA GLY A 697 8.35 -8.84 12.90
C GLY A 697 9.09 -9.01 11.56
N ALA A 698 8.75 -8.25 10.51
CA ALA A 698 9.29 -8.45 9.15
C ALA A 698 10.61 -7.70 8.85
N LEU A 699 11.09 -6.88 9.79
CA LEU A 699 12.32 -6.10 9.65
C LEU A 699 13.56 -7.01 9.62
N ASN A 700 14.54 -6.66 8.78
CA ASN A 700 15.84 -7.32 8.76
C ASN A 700 16.85 -6.61 9.71
N ALA A 701 18.04 -7.20 9.85
CA ALA A 701 19.08 -6.68 10.74
C ALA A 701 19.57 -5.25 10.40
N ASP A 702 19.62 -4.87 9.12
CA ASP A 702 20.01 -3.51 8.68
C ASP A 702 18.93 -2.48 9.04
N GLU A 703 17.65 -2.85 8.88
CA GLU A 703 16.50 -2.01 9.22
C GLU A 703 16.37 -1.81 10.74
N ILE A 704 16.56 -2.88 11.52
CA ILE A 704 16.61 -2.84 12.99
C ILE A 704 17.80 -1.98 13.45
N HIS A 705 18.99 -2.14 12.85
CA HIS A 705 20.17 -1.36 13.19
C HIS A 705 19.99 0.15 12.93
N LYS A 706 19.24 0.50 11.88
CA LYS A 706 18.84 1.88 11.54
C LYS A 706 17.72 2.44 12.41
N GLY A 707 17.18 1.67 13.35
CA GLY A 707 16.08 2.08 14.22
C GLY A 707 14.74 2.27 13.49
N LEU A 708 14.54 1.56 12.38
CA LEU A 708 13.26 1.56 11.67
C LEU A 708 12.21 0.74 12.45
N ILE A 709 10.94 1.06 12.21
CA ILE A 709 9.77 0.34 12.74
C ILE A 709 8.88 -0.28 11.65
N TYR A 710 9.24 -0.05 10.38
CA TYR A 710 8.72 -0.80 9.23
C TYR A 710 9.90 -1.28 8.36
N PRO A 711 9.70 -2.33 7.54
CA PRO A 711 10.62 -2.66 6.45
C PRO A 711 10.79 -1.49 5.47
N ARG A 712 11.85 -1.50 4.66
CA ARG A 712 11.96 -0.58 3.53
C ARG A 712 10.96 -0.93 2.42
N ILE A 713 10.55 0.07 1.62
CA ILE A 713 9.54 -0.12 0.57
C ILE A 713 10.01 -1.06 -0.53
N GLU A 714 11.32 -1.12 -0.79
CA GLU A 714 11.94 -2.09 -1.70
C GLU A 714 11.74 -3.56 -1.23
N ARG A 715 11.42 -3.77 0.06
CA ARG A 715 11.08 -5.08 0.65
C ARG A 715 9.59 -5.26 0.91
N VAL A 716 8.71 -4.39 0.40
CA VAL A 716 7.25 -4.49 0.60
C VAL A 716 6.71 -5.85 0.15
N ARG A 717 7.30 -6.46 -0.89
CA ARG A 717 6.92 -7.79 -1.37
C ARG A 717 7.30 -8.91 -0.41
N ASP A 718 8.54 -8.92 0.08
CA ASP A 718 8.97 -9.87 1.13
C ASP A 718 8.12 -9.76 2.40
N ALA A 719 7.81 -8.53 2.83
CA ALA A 719 7.00 -8.26 4.01
C ALA A 719 5.59 -8.83 3.86
N ASN A 720 4.95 -8.63 2.71
CA ASN A 720 3.60 -9.15 2.46
C ASN A 720 3.55 -10.69 2.34
N ILE A 721 4.63 -11.37 1.92
CA ILE A 721 4.73 -12.83 1.99
C ILE A 721 4.74 -13.32 3.45
N ILE A 722 5.42 -12.61 4.36
CA ILE A 722 5.41 -12.90 5.80
C ILE A 722 4.01 -12.63 6.39
N VAL A 723 3.40 -11.49 6.05
CA VAL A 723 2.04 -11.15 6.48
C VAL A 723 1.03 -12.21 6.01
N ALA A 724 1.05 -12.58 4.73
CA ALA A 724 0.17 -13.60 4.17
C ALA A 724 0.31 -14.95 4.89
N ARG A 725 1.54 -15.40 5.18
CA ARG A 725 1.80 -16.62 5.96
C ARG A 725 1.13 -16.59 7.33
N GLU A 726 1.32 -15.51 8.08
CA GLU A 726 0.75 -15.42 9.43
C GLU A 726 -0.77 -15.22 9.40
N VAL A 727 -1.32 -14.53 8.40
CA VAL A 727 -2.77 -14.44 8.12
C VAL A 727 -3.35 -15.81 7.79
N MET A 728 -2.68 -16.65 6.98
CA MET A 728 -3.12 -18.02 6.72
C MET A 728 -3.16 -18.85 8.01
N LYS A 729 -2.11 -18.77 8.85
CA LYS A 729 -2.09 -19.43 10.16
C LYS A 729 -3.17 -18.91 11.11
N ALA A 730 -3.52 -17.62 11.06
CA ALA A 730 -4.63 -17.05 11.83
C ALA A 730 -5.97 -17.60 11.34
N ALA A 731 -6.21 -17.63 10.02
CA ALA A 731 -7.41 -18.23 9.43
C ALA A 731 -7.59 -19.71 9.84
N ARG A 732 -6.49 -20.47 9.95
CA ARG A 732 -6.46 -21.83 10.48
C ARG A 732 -6.85 -21.88 11.96
N ARG A 733 -6.19 -21.09 12.83
CA ARG A 733 -6.48 -21.05 14.28
C ARG A 733 -7.92 -20.64 14.59
N ASP A 734 -8.49 -19.75 13.78
CA ASP A 734 -9.85 -19.24 13.94
C ASP A 734 -10.93 -20.18 13.36
N GLY A 735 -10.54 -21.31 12.76
CA GLY A 735 -11.46 -22.26 12.15
C GLY A 735 -12.15 -21.76 10.87
N VAL A 736 -11.55 -20.78 10.18
CA VAL A 736 -12.12 -20.19 8.94
C VAL A 736 -11.38 -20.58 7.66
N SER A 737 -10.21 -21.23 7.75
CA SER A 737 -9.53 -21.80 6.58
C SER A 737 -10.25 -23.04 6.06
N MET A 738 -10.44 -23.11 4.73
CA MET A 738 -11.07 -24.24 4.05
C MET A 738 -10.04 -25.13 3.31
N LEU A 739 -8.76 -25.08 3.71
CA LEU A 739 -7.72 -25.98 3.22
C LEU A 739 -7.77 -27.36 3.91
N PRO A 740 -7.36 -28.46 3.25
CA PRO A 740 -7.34 -29.79 3.84
C PRO A 740 -6.42 -29.90 5.07
N GLU A 741 -6.84 -30.68 6.05
CA GLU A 741 -6.10 -30.96 7.29
C GLU A 741 -4.67 -31.48 7.03
N ALA A 742 -4.53 -32.40 6.08
CA ALA A 742 -3.23 -32.99 5.72
C ALA A 742 -2.18 -31.97 5.27
N GLN A 743 -2.62 -30.88 4.61
CA GLN A 743 -1.74 -29.79 4.16
C GLN A 743 -1.24 -28.94 5.35
N TRP A 744 -2.07 -28.76 6.37
CA TRP A 744 -1.66 -28.10 7.61
C TRP A 744 -0.67 -28.93 8.42
N ILE A 745 -0.87 -30.25 8.51
CA ILE A 745 0.06 -31.16 9.20
C ILE A 745 1.47 -31.09 8.58
N GLU A 746 1.58 -31.07 7.25
CA GLU A 746 2.86 -30.90 6.56
C GLU A 746 3.54 -29.57 6.94
N TRP A 747 2.80 -28.45 6.92
CA TRP A 747 3.35 -27.15 7.30
C TRP A 747 3.67 -27.00 8.79
N GLU A 748 3.01 -27.77 9.67
CA GLU A 748 3.35 -27.82 11.09
C GLU A 748 4.60 -28.68 11.36
N GLU A 749 4.84 -29.74 10.57
CA GLU A 749 6.07 -30.56 10.65
C GLU A 749 7.31 -29.81 10.11
N TRP A 750 7.19 -29.22 8.92
CA TRP A 750 8.31 -28.56 8.22
C TRP A 750 8.44 -27.06 8.53
N GLY A 751 7.44 -26.48 9.20
CA GLY A 751 7.42 -25.10 9.69
C GLY A 751 7.31 -24.03 8.59
N ASP A 752 7.56 -22.79 9.01
CA ASP A 752 7.49 -21.57 8.18
C ASP A 752 8.15 -21.67 6.79
N PRO A 753 9.32 -22.33 6.61
CA PRO A 753 9.92 -22.47 5.28
C PRO A 753 9.04 -23.20 4.27
N ALA A 754 8.30 -24.23 4.68
CA ALA A 754 7.42 -25.00 3.78
C ALA A 754 6.19 -24.19 3.35
N LEU A 755 5.54 -23.51 4.30
CA LEU A 755 4.41 -22.62 3.99
C LEU A 755 4.85 -21.39 3.19
N THR A 756 6.01 -20.78 3.50
CA THR A 756 6.58 -19.70 2.67
C THR A 756 6.94 -20.19 1.26
N LYS A 757 7.44 -21.42 1.10
CA LYS A 757 7.68 -22.01 -0.22
C LYS A 757 6.36 -22.16 -0.99
N TYR A 758 5.33 -22.75 -0.38
CA TYR A 758 4.00 -22.86 -1.00
C TYR A 758 3.46 -21.51 -1.47
N ILE A 759 3.52 -20.47 -0.61
CA ILE A 759 3.09 -19.11 -1.00
C ILE A 759 3.92 -18.61 -2.20
N LYS A 760 5.25 -18.76 -2.17
CA LYS A 760 6.13 -18.35 -3.27
C LYS A 760 5.86 -19.08 -4.60
N GLU A 761 5.38 -20.32 -4.55
CA GLU A 761 4.97 -21.10 -5.73
C GLU A 761 3.58 -20.69 -6.28
N HIS A 762 2.80 -19.92 -5.51
CA HIS A 762 1.44 -19.50 -5.88
C HIS A 762 1.30 -17.99 -6.15
N VAL A 763 2.38 -17.22 -6.05
CA VAL A 763 2.38 -15.78 -6.39
C VAL A 763 2.86 -15.52 -7.81
N TYR A 764 2.17 -14.65 -8.51
CA TYR A 764 2.53 -14.14 -9.84
C TYR A 764 3.86 -13.40 -9.80
N ASP A 765 4.84 -13.86 -10.58
CA ASP A 765 6.10 -13.18 -10.89
C ASP A 765 6.12 -12.90 -12.42
N PRO A 766 6.26 -11.63 -12.87
CA PRO A 766 6.25 -11.29 -14.29
C PRO A 766 7.52 -11.80 -14.99
N VAL A 767 7.44 -12.98 -15.60
CA VAL A 767 8.53 -13.66 -16.31
C VAL A 767 8.24 -13.68 -17.82
N PHE A 768 9.15 -13.09 -18.59
CA PHE A 768 9.08 -12.95 -20.04
C PHE A 768 9.40 -14.26 -20.77
#